data_AF-A0A3C1BH53-F1
#
_entry.id   AF-A0A3C1BH53-F1
#
_cell.length_a   1.000
_cell.length_b   1.000
_cell.length_c   1.000
_cell.angle_alpha   90.00
_cell.angle_beta   90.00
_cell.angle_gamma   90.00
#
_symmetry.space_group_name_H-M   'P 1'
#
loop_
_entity.id
_entity.type
_entity.pdbx_description
1 polymer ?
#
loop_
_entity_poly.entity_id
_entity_poly.type
_entity_poly.pdbx_seq_one_letter_code
_entity_poly.pdbx_strand_id
1 'polypeptide(L)'
;MHEDIYSRFNQWRWYTESRHVQEYGIQLTSTENISRNAVRKLDILIASPGGDLPGKYEAVKFPALIILVGSTKDTQRSRLVKPATSVIVLNTIAPETTYSFLKDLLYSIIHDLSVPEAFKFALDQNEGPEVRNAVLFSSPPAGHSVRISDGLDAFKTIVNRSSKSMNPGDYEQFAKRLGADTGQRLMDAFSGSRNLSDYFHGVQRYTNNFLQESTGLAPIARDMHHFHSEKKPLIKEINGRLTRLVRDPDIFHELRKEQRRVVDATLDELNSFLQYGAKDVNSPLMPGEKYKLNITIGQRSWGSLMVGDIQPIDPLLPDPENETGHQLDIVVFPKDFKLNSPAIVIVTLPLAGASDTASFLLEAPLNTGTAQLRFAIFLGNNLLQAFILEGTIEEHYGYGAIQRITVKMDLSNSLKFTNLDAIGPRDLYLGLNSGSDGTHSLFIKDDAVANEIHGLDQQVLKDAQDTFAGLLEAAYFDRNDRQRFPALAPVGVDHEPFFEVVRGLSVAGRKYYSKVFQDSGKEFQVKLAGIKKSKDLSFQIARHEVNYAFPWQMMYDYSIPPNIAGGLSYPVCMGAALELEPEQRMRFACNEGQGCPHNPGLYTYCIEGFWGVRHQMEQLLTAERGEDTVTVIKTGANSIVYSNNLTDGPSKQLSATLAAYNPLLVRHDSDLMNILWNEQSRPATLVVFGHMQTDIITGEPAEPRILTFQKDTWPNPAIPLPPDKWLSHWLLDNKITNDLFWNGNPLPLVLLVTCYNSTMKIGSLNSIIKDFHTAGAAAIVGTECDIVSDLGALFIEELLESLYNEKISLAQAIQNFNKKRFLSYNPLAFVFTCFGNGDLKIETNDHN
;
A
#
# COMPACT_ATOMS: atom_id res chain seq x y z
N MET A 1 2.75 -31.34 47.13
CA MET A 1 3.62 -32.05 46.16
C MET A 1 3.36 -31.60 44.73
N HIS A 2 2.11 -31.59 44.22
CA HIS A 2 1.83 -31.18 42.83
C HIS A 2 1.93 -29.66 42.57
N GLU A 3 1.35 -28.82 43.44
CA GLU A 3 1.61 -27.36 43.41
C GLU A 3 3.10 -27.05 43.55
N ASP A 4 3.83 -27.85 44.34
CA ASP A 4 5.28 -27.70 44.55
C ASP A 4 6.08 -28.04 43.27
N ILE A 5 5.69 -29.08 42.53
CA ILE A 5 6.33 -29.41 41.24
C ILE A 5 6.07 -28.29 40.22
N TYR A 6 4.82 -27.88 39.99
CA TYR A 6 4.49 -26.82 39.01
C TYR A 6 5.07 -25.44 39.39
N SER A 7 4.99 -25.07 40.68
CA SER A 7 5.60 -23.86 41.23
C SER A 7 7.12 -23.83 41.00
N ARG A 8 7.81 -24.95 41.25
CA ARG A 8 9.25 -25.07 41.01
C ARG A 8 9.61 -25.02 39.53
N PHE A 9 8.78 -25.58 38.65
CA PHE A 9 8.94 -25.49 37.18
C PHE A 9 8.94 -24.04 36.69
N ASN A 10 7.98 -23.22 37.14
CA ASN A 10 7.91 -21.80 36.79
C ASN A 10 9.04 -20.95 37.39
N GLN A 11 9.88 -21.53 38.26
CA GLN A 11 11.06 -20.88 38.82
C GLN A 11 12.36 -21.30 38.10
N TRP A 12 12.29 -22.15 37.07
CA TRP A 12 13.46 -22.61 36.34
C TRP A 12 14.05 -21.51 35.47
N ARG A 13 15.22 -20.99 35.86
CA ARG A 13 15.97 -19.97 35.10
C ARG A 13 16.07 -20.28 33.60
N TRP A 14 16.35 -21.52 33.22
CA TRP A 14 16.49 -21.86 31.80
C TRP A 14 15.16 -21.79 31.01
N TYR A 15 14.02 -21.99 31.67
CA TYR A 15 12.68 -21.87 31.10
C TYR A 15 12.18 -20.41 31.14
N THR A 16 12.54 -19.65 32.18
CA THR A 16 12.11 -18.25 32.39
C THR A 16 13.05 -17.19 31.79
N GLU A 17 14.30 -17.52 31.47
CA GLU A 17 15.29 -16.57 30.93
C GLU A 17 15.54 -16.78 29.42
N SER A 18 15.03 -17.85 28.81
CA SER A 18 15.19 -18.12 27.37
C SER A 18 14.00 -17.61 26.55
N ARG A 19 14.18 -16.49 25.85
CA ARG A 19 13.18 -15.87 24.98
C ARG A 19 12.67 -16.83 23.89
N HIS A 20 13.51 -17.72 23.36
CA HIS A 20 13.11 -18.72 22.37
C HIS A 20 12.27 -19.87 22.97
N VAL A 21 12.54 -20.27 24.22
CA VAL A 21 11.70 -21.26 24.92
C VAL A 21 10.37 -20.64 25.37
N GLN A 22 10.28 -19.32 25.52
CA GLN A 22 9.02 -18.63 25.80
C GLN A 22 8.20 -18.36 24.53
N GLU A 23 8.87 -18.06 23.41
CA GLU A 23 8.22 -17.82 22.12
C GLU A 23 7.82 -19.13 21.41
N TYR A 24 8.55 -20.24 21.63
CA TYR A 24 8.38 -21.53 20.92
C TYR A 24 8.34 -22.79 21.82
N GLY A 25 8.35 -22.64 23.16
CA GLY A 25 8.48 -23.79 24.05
C GLY A 25 7.16 -24.43 24.49
N ILE A 26 7.33 -25.63 25.05
CA ILE A 26 6.29 -26.51 25.57
C ILE A 26 5.38 -25.77 26.55
N GLN A 27 4.08 -25.66 26.24
CA GLN A 27 3.10 -25.17 27.22
C GLN A 27 2.77 -26.26 28.24
N LEU A 28 3.12 -26.01 29.52
CA LEU A 28 2.84 -26.89 30.66
C LEU A 28 1.64 -26.35 31.46
N THR A 29 0.73 -27.24 31.86
CA THR A 29 -0.31 -26.90 32.84
C THR A 29 -0.64 -28.07 33.75
N SER A 30 -1.27 -27.78 34.89
CA SER A 30 -1.80 -28.75 35.85
C SER A 30 -3.32 -28.85 35.72
N THR A 31 -3.87 -30.06 35.93
CA THR A 31 -5.31 -30.37 35.80
C THR A 31 -6.24 -29.53 36.68
N GLU A 32 -5.74 -28.96 37.78
CA GLU A 32 -6.55 -28.17 38.72
C GLU A 32 -6.88 -26.76 38.20
N ASN A 33 -6.24 -26.28 37.13
CA ASN A 33 -6.42 -24.93 36.55
C ASN A 33 -7.01 -24.92 35.12
N ILE A 34 -7.51 -26.05 34.64
CA ILE A 34 -7.97 -26.17 33.25
C ILE A 34 -9.41 -25.70 33.13
N SER A 35 -9.63 -24.51 32.55
CA SER A 35 -10.92 -24.17 31.95
C SER A 35 -11.11 -24.95 30.63
N ARG A 36 -12.36 -25.22 30.21
CA ARG A 36 -12.66 -25.95 28.96
C ARG A 36 -11.95 -25.40 27.70
N ASN A 37 -11.60 -24.11 27.69
CA ASN A 37 -10.91 -23.48 26.57
C ASN A 37 -9.38 -23.61 26.64
N ALA A 38 -8.80 -23.86 27.82
CA ALA A 38 -7.35 -23.94 28.02
C ALA A 38 -6.71 -25.22 27.44
N VAL A 39 -7.46 -26.33 27.34
CA VAL A 39 -6.94 -27.60 26.80
C VAL A 39 -6.54 -27.51 25.33
N ARG A 40 -7.11 -26.56 24.57
CA ARG A 40 -6.92 -26.46 23.12
C ARG A 40 -5.48 -26.08 22.70
N LYS A 41 -4.64 -25.60 23.62
CA LYS A 41 -3.30 -25.04 23.34
C LYS A 41 -2.11 -25.80 23.93
N LEU A 42 -2.31 -26.96 24.56
CA LEU A 42 -1.25 -27.63 25.34
C LEU A 42 -0.49 -28.70 24.54
N ASP A 43 0.85 -28.62 24.54
CA ASP A 43 1.73 -29.66 23.98
C ASP A 43 1.94 -30.81 24.97
N ILE A 44 2.20 -30.47 26.25
CA ILE A 44 2.44 -31.42 27.33
C ILE A 44 1.54 -31.11 28.53
N LEU A 45 0.72 -32.07 28.93
CA LEU A 45 -0.15 -31.95 30.11
C LEU A 45 0.44 -32.77 31.28
N ILE A 46 0.74 -32.14 32.41
CA ILE A 46 1.11 -32.86 33.64
C ILE A 46 -0.13 -32.94 34.55
N ALA A 47 -0.61 -34.15 34.80
CA ALA A 47 -1.90 -34.41 35.43
C ALA A 47 -1.79 -35.29 36.69
N SER A 48 -2.69 -35.08 37.65
CA SER A 48 -2.80 -35.92 38.85
C SER A 48 -3.79 -37.08 38.62
N PRO A 49 -3.72 -38.17 39.42
CA PRO A 49 -4.47 -39.41 39.19
C PRO A 49 -5.97 -39.29 39.43
N GLY A 50 -6.43 -38.18 40.01
CA GLY A 50 -7.82 -37.90 40.35
C GLY A 50 -8.51 -36.87 39.46
N GLY A 51 -7.78 -36.19 38.56
CA GLY A 51 -8.38 -35.29 37.59
C GLY A 51 -9.14 -36.07 36.53
N ASP A 52 -10.38 -35.66 36.21
CA ASP A 52 -11.11 -36.21 35.07
C ASP A 52 -10.28 -35.96 33.80
N LEU A 53 -9.58 -37.00 33.31
CA LEU A 53 -8.78 -36.89 32.10
C LEU A 53 -9.68 -36.51 30.92
N PRO A 54 -9.16 -35.80 29.91
CA PRO A 54 -9.96 -35.27 28.81
C PRO A 54 -10.76 -36.31 28.01
N GLY A 55 -10.56 -37.62 28.25
CA GLY A 55 -11.23 -38.71 27.56
C GLY A 55 -12.77 -38.77 27.69
N LYS A 56 -13.38 -38.01 28.62
CA LYS A 56 -14.85 -37.82 28.66
C LYS A 56 -15.35 -36.71 27.73
N TYR A 57 -14.47 -35.88 27.20
CA TYR A 57 -14.82 -34.75 26.36
C TYR A 57 -14.54 -35.11 24.90
N GLU A 58 -15.49 -34.80 24.02
CA GLU A 58 -15.27 -34.75 22.56
C GLU A 58 -14.36 -33.57 22.22
N ALA A 59 -13.16 -33.54 22.80
CA ALA A 59 -12.14 -32.58 22.44
C ALA A 59 -11.64 -32.93 21.02
N VAL A 60 -11.73 -31.97 20.11
CA VAL A 60 -11.20 -32.06 18.75
C VAL A 60 -9.66 -32.20 18.74
N LYS A 61 -8.98 -31.81 19.84
CA LYS A 61 -7.51 -31.83 19.97
C LYS A 61 -7.08 -32.31 21.37
N PHE A 62 -6.18 -33.30 21.42
CA PHE A 62 -5.54 -33.84 22.64
C PHE A 62 -4.09 -33.36 22.74
N PRO A 63 -3.51 -33.21 23.95
CA PRO A 63 -2.08 -32.97 24.12
C PRO A 63 -1.26 -34.08 23.44
N ALA A 64 -0.07 -33.74 22.92
CA ALA A 64 0.80 -34.72 22.27
C ALA A 64 1.47 -35.65 23.29
N LEU A 65 1.74 -35.14 24.50
CA LEU A 65 2.20 -35.93 25.65
C LEU A 65 1.41 -35.59 26.92
N ILE A 66 0.93 -36.60 27.63
CA ILE A 66 0.31 -36.47 28.95
C ILE A 66 1.22 -37.17 29.95
N ILE A 67 1.58 -36.52 31.05
CA ILE A 67 2.38 -37.10 32.13
C ILE A 67 1.54 -37.17 33.39
N LEU A 68 1.25 -38.39 33.83
CA LEU A 68 0.43 -38.68 35.00
C LEU A 68 1.32 -38.97 36.19
N VAL A 69 1.28 -38.11 37.21
CA VAL A 69 2.13 -38.22 38.40
C VAL A 69 1.33 -38.78 39.57
N GLY A 70 1.80 -39.88 40.16
CA GLY A 70 1.23 -40.51 41.36
C GLY A 70 0.12 -41.52 41.11
N SER A 71 -0.07 -42.00 39.87
CA SER A 71 -1.14 -42.95 39.54
C SER A 71 -0.83 -44.34 40.10
N THR A 72 -1.84 -45.17 40.37
CA THR A 72 -1.65 -46.60 40.61
C THR A 72 -1.78 -47.36 39.28
N LYS A 73 -1.06 -48.50 39.14
CA LYS A 73 -0.98 -49.27 37.87
C LYS A 73 -2.34 -49.77 37.35
N ASP A 74 -3.35 -49.88 38.22
CA ASP A 74 -4.64 -50.51 37.90
C ASP A 74 -5.70 -49.56 37.31
N THR A 75 -5.58 -48.25 37.47
CA THR A 75 -6.67 -47.32 37.10
C THR A 75 -6.76 -46.97 35.61
N GLN A 76 -5.73 -47.22 34.78
CA GLN A 76 -5.60 -46.47 33.51
C GLN A 76 -5.29 -47.27 32.24
N ARG A 77 -5.14 -48.60 32.30
CA ARG A 77 -4.78 -49.43 31.12
C ARG A 77 -5.82 -49.48 29.99
N SER A 78 -7.10 -49.16 30.24
CA SER A 78 -8.19 -49.44 29.29
C SER A 78 -8.87 -48.21 28.67
N ARG A 79 -8.49 -46.97 29.01
CA ARG A 79 -9.27 -45.77 28.62
C ARG A 79 -8.53 -44.66 27.87
N LEU A 80 -7.21 -44.73 27.67
CA LEU A 80 -6.42 -43.52 27.39
C LEU A 80 -5.65 -43.43 26.09
N VAL A 81 -5.55 -44.49 25.29
CA VAL A 81 -4.72 -44.41 24.08
C VAL A 81 -5.61 -44.14 22.87
N LYS A 82 -5.88 -42.84 22.62
CA LYS A 82 -6.16 -42.40 21.25
C LYS A 82 -4.84 -42.45 20.46
N PRO A 83 -4.85 -42.74 19.15
CA PRO A 83 -3.64 -43.00 18.37
C PRO A 83 -2.66 -41.83 18.22
N ALA A 84 -2.97 -40.61 18.70
CA ALA A 84 -2.16 -39.40 18.51
C ALA A 84 -1.57 -38.79 19.81
N THR A 85 -1.69 -39.47 20.96
CA THR A 85 -1.18 -38.94 22.24
C THR A 85 -0.30 -39.97 22.94
N SER A 86 0.89 -39.52 23.37
CA SER A 86 1.77 -40.26 24.28
C SER A 86 1.33 -40.02 25.72
N VAL A 87 1.40 -41.04 26.57
CA VAL A 87 1.05 -40.95 27.99
C VAL A 87 2.18 -41.55 28.81
N ILE A 88 2.83 -40.77 29.66
CA ILE A 88 3.78 -41.24 30.67
C ILE A 88 3.04 -41.38 32.00
N VAL A 89 3.19 -42.51 32.67
CA VAL A 89 2.68 -42.75 34.02
C VAL A 89 3.85 -42.86 34.97
N LEU A 90 3.99 -41.90 35.89
CA LEU A 90 4.99 -41.87 36.95
C LEU A 90 4.35 -42.36 38.26
N ASN A 91 4.73 -43.56 38.68
CA ASN A 91 4.27 -44.18 39.93
C ASN A 91 5.26 -43.86 41.07
N THR A 92 5.32 -42.61 41.53
CA THR A 92 6.33 -42.18 42.52
C THR A 92 5.71 -41.42 43.70
N ILE A 93 6.31 -41.54 44.89
CA ILE A 93 5.86 -40.88 46.13
C ILE A 93 6.90 -39.81 46.56
N ALA A 94 8.14 -39.88 46.07
CA ALA A 94 9.18 -38.88 46.35
C ALA A 94 9.16 -37.68 45.35
N PRO A 95 8.95 -36.43 45.83
CA PRO A 95 8.94 -35.22 44.99
C PRO A 95 10.24 -34.98 44.23
N GLU A 96 11.40 -35.17 44.89
CA GLU A 96 12.70 -34.81 44.33
C GLU A 96 13.11 -35.73 43.17
N THR A 97 12.78 -37.01 43.25
CA THR A 97 13.06 -37.97 42.17
C THR A 97 12.15 -37.73 40.96
N THR A 98 10.88 -37.44 41.21
CA THR A 98 9.91 -37.07 40.16
C THR A 98 10.36 -35.80 39.44
N TYR A 99 10.84 -34.83 40.20
CA TYR A 99 11.35 -33.58 39.71
C TYR A 99 12.58 -33.77 38.79
N SER A 100 13.58 -34.53 39.26
CA SER A 100 14.79 -34.81 38.48
C SER A 100 14.48 -35.55 37.19
N PHE A 101 13.58 -36.55 37.25
CA PHE A 101 13.10 -37.25 36.08
C PHE A 101 12.41 -36.33 35.07
N LEU A 102 11.45 -35.51 35.51
CA LEU A 102 10.73 -34.60 34.62
C LEU A 102 11.65 -33.56 34.00
N LYS A 103 12.65 -33.08 34.75
CA LYS A 103 13.67 -32.18 34.25
C LYS A 103 14.46 -32.83 33.13
N ASP A 104 15.02 -34.02 33.35
CA ASP A 104 15.85 -34.70 32.35
C ASP A 104 15.03 -35.12 31.12
N LEU A 105 13.78 -35.54 31.32
CA LEU A 105 12.84 -35.85 30.24
C LEU A 105 12.58 -34.62 29.36
N LEU A 106 12.19 -33.51 29.97
CA LEU A 106 11.84 -32.30 29.22
C LEU A 106 13.07 -31.67 28.59
N TYR A 107 14.21 -31.68 29.29
CA TYR A 107 15.49 -31.25 28.73
C TYR A 107 15.87 -32.10 27.53
N SER A 108 15.70 -33.42 27.60
CA SER A 108 15.95 -34.34 26.50
C SER A 108 15.04 -34.10 25.29
N ILE A 109 13.74 -33.88 25.53
CA ILE A 109 12.79 -33.50 24.47
C ILE A 109 13.21 -32.16 23.86
N ILE A 110 13.66 -31.22 24.68
CA ILE A 110 14.14 -29.90 24.23
C ILE A 110 15.45 -30.01 23.42
N HIS A 111 16.26 -31.03 23.68
CA HIS A 111 17.50 -31.35 22.98
C HIS A 111 17.36 -32.49 21.96
N ASP A 112 16.17 -32.60 21.34
CA ASP A 112 15.88 -33.43 20.15
C ASP A 112 15.89 -34.94 20.34
N LEU A 113 15.68 -35.45 21.55
CA LEU A 113 15.32 -36.85 21.74
C LEU A 113 13.81 -37.06 21.49
N SER A 114 13.45 -38.14 20.78
CA SER A 114 12.05 -38.55 20.66
C SER A 114 11.45 -38.86 22.04
N VAL A 115 10.12 -38.86 22.17
CA VAL A 115 9.48 -39.13 23.48
C VAL A 115 9.98 -40.46 24.10
N PRO A 116 10.12 -41.57 23.35
CA PRO A 116 10.71 -42.80 23.88
C PRO A 116 12.19 -42.67 24.29
N GLU A 117 13.02 -41.97 23.51
CA GLU A 117 14.44 -41.80 23.82
C GLU A 117 14.65 -40.87 25.01
N ALA A 118 13.91 -39.76 25.07
CA ALA A 118 13.91 -38.85 26.20
C ALA A 118 13.42 -39.52 27.48
N PHE A 119 12.38 -40.35 27.37
CA PHE A 119 11.88 -41.16 28.48
C PHE A 119 12.93 -42.16 28.97
N LYS A 120 13.62 -42.84 28.03
CA LYS A 120 14.71 -43.76 28.37
C LYS A 120 15.90 -43.03 28.99
N PHE A 121 16.31 -41.89 28.43
CA PHE A 121 17.39 -41.08 28.97
C PHE A 121 17.06 -40.62 30.40
N ALA A 122 15.85 -40.10 30.61
CA ALA A 122 15.40 -39.70 31.94
C ALA A 122 15.37 -40.89 32.92
N LEU A 123 15.01 -42.10 32.46
CA LEU A 123 15.12 -43.31 33.27
C LEU A 123 16.57 -43.64 33.64
N ASP A 124 17.49 -43.55 32.68
CA ASP A 124 18.89 -43.89 32.85
C ASP A 124 19.63 -42.89 33.77
N GLN A 125 19.24 -41.61 33.76
CA GLN A 125 19.82 -40.57 34.62
C GLN A 125 19.28 -40.58 36.06
N ASN A 126 18.13 -41.19 36.30
CA ASN A 126 17.43 -41.12 37.57
C ASN A 126 17.34 -42.53 38.21
N GLU A 127 18.36 -42.91 38.98
CA GLU A 127 18.41 -44.20 39.66
C GLU A 127 17.54 -44.22 40.94
N GLY A 128 16.53 -45.10 40.96
CA GLY A 128 15.73 -45.38 42.16
C GLY A 128 14.60 -46.39 41.91
N PRO A 129 14.17 -47.18 42.92
CA PRO A 129 13.10 -48.16 42.77
C PRO A 129 11.75 -47.52 42.38
N GLU A 130 11.57 -46.23 42.67
CA GLU A 130 10.38 -45.46 42.29
C GLU A 130 10.34 -45.12 40.80
N VAL A 131 11.47 -44.72 40.19
CA VAL A 131 11.56 -44.36 38.75
C VAL A 131 11.43 -45.59 37.85
N ARG A 132 11.90 -46.76 38.33
CA ARG A 132 11.77 -48.05 37.61
C ARG A 132 10.32 -48.46 37.33
N ASN A 133 9.34 -47.82 37.96
CA ASN A 133 7.92 -48.07 37.72
C ASN A 133 7.26 -47.07 36.78
N ALA A 134 8.02 -46.14 36.18
CA ALA A 134 7.52 -45.27 35.13
C ALA A 134 7.15 -46.08 33.88
N VAL A 135 6.02 -45.76 33.25
CA VAL A 135 5.56 -46.45 32.03
C VAL A 135 5.19 -45.43 30.97
N LEU A 136 5.77 -45.55 29.78
CA LEU A 136 5.36 -44.81 28.60
C LEU A 136 4.38 -45.64 27.78
N PHE A 137 3.19 -45.11 27.55
CA PHE A 137 2.22 -45.57 26.57
C PHE A 137 2.24 -44.60 25.41
N SER A 138 2.90 -44.96 24.31
CA SER A 138 3.00 -44.11 23.13
C SER A 138 2.69 -44.92 21.89
N SER A 139 1.92 -44.35 20.97
CA SER A 139 1.86 -44.87 19.61
C SER A 139 3.09 -44.36 18.84
N PRO A 140 3.61 -45.10 17.85
CA PRO A 140 4.68 -44.59 16.98
C PRO A 140 4.41 -43.18 16.42
N PRO A 141 3.20 -42.83 15.92
CA PRO A 141 2.92 -41.45 15.53
C PRO A 141 3.05 -40.43 16.67
N ALA A 142 2.54 -40.73 17.87
CA ALA A 142 2.59 -39.79 19.00
C ALA A 142 3.97 -39.65 19.63
N GLY A 143 4.83 -40.67 19.50
CA GLY A 143 6.21 -40.65 20.04
C GLY A 143 7.18 -39.81 19.22
N HIS A 144 6.86 -39.60 17.94
CA HIS A 144 7.70 -38.93 16.95
C HIS A 144 7.12 -37.56 16.49
N SER A 145 5.81 -37.32 16.65
CA SER A 145 5.15 -36.14 16.07
C SER A 145 5.50 -34.79 16.71
N VAL A 146 6.13 -34.75 17.88
CA VAL A 146 6.28 -33.49 18.64
C VAL A 146 7.37 -32.57 18.06
N ARG A 147 8.32 -33.07 17.25
CA ARG A 147 9.40 -32.24 16.66
C ARG A 147 9.79 -32.55 15.21
N ILE A 148 9.30 -33.64 14.63
CA ILE A 148 9.72 -34.04 13.29
C ILE A 148 8.87 -33.35 12.23
N SER A 149 7.59 -33.10 12.51
CA SER A 149 6.79 -32.12 11.76
C SER A 149 7.49 -30.77 11.74
N ASP A 150 8.03 -30.39 12.89
CA ASP A 150 8.61 -29.08 13.13
C ASP A 150 9.93 -28.89 12.37
N GLY A 151 10.81 -29.89 12.45
CA GLY A 151 12.02 -29.94 11.64
C GLY A 151 11.70 -30.00 10.14
N LEU A 152 10.64 -30.72 9.74
CA LEU A 152 10.23 -30.81 8.34
C LEU A 152 9.69 -29.48 7.80
N ASP A 153 8.84 -28.79 8.54
CA ASP A 153 8.26 -27.51 8.09
C ASP A 153 9.30 -26.39 8.08
N ALA A 154 10.20 -26.36 9.08
CA ALA A 154 11.37 -25.48 9.07
C ALA A 154 12.27 -25.79 7.87
N PHE A 155 12.51 -27.06 7.57
CA PHE A 155 13.29 -27.48 6.42
C PHE A 155 12.62 -27.10 5.10
N LYS A 156 11.32 -27.36 4.93
CA LYS A 156 10.53 -26.92 3.76
C LYS A 156 10.61 -25.42 3.58
N THR A 157 10.55 -24.64 4.66
CA THR A 157 10.68 -23.17 4.63
C THR A 157 12.07 -22.75 4.14
N ILE A 158 13.14 -23.34 4.67
CA ILE A 158 14.52 -23.09 4.23
C ILE A 158 14.69 -23.43 2.74
N VAL A 159 14.20 -24.61 2.33
CA VAL A 159 14.26 -25.07 0.95
C VAL A 159 13.45 -24.17 0.01
N ASN A 160 12.24 -23.76 0.43
CA ASN A 160 11.40 -22.86 -0.35
C ASN A 160 12.09 -21.50 -0.55
N ARG A 161 12.62 -20.90 0.52
CA ARG A 161 13.38 -19.64 0.46
C ARG A 161 14.58 -19.76 -0.49
N SER A 162 15.32 -20.86 -0.41
CA SER A 162 16.43 -21.14 -1.31
C SER A 162 16.02 -21.42 -2.76
N SER A 163 14.83 -21.98 -3.00
CA SER A 163 14.31 -22.12 -4.36
C SER A 163 13.94 -20.78 -4.98
N LYS A 164 13.34 -19.88 -4.19
CA LYS A 164 12.91 -18.55 -4.64
C LYS A 164 14.09 -17.67 -5.02
N SER A 165 15.20 -17.74 -4.29
CA SER A 165 16.40 -16.94 -4.60
C SER A 165 17.11 -17.36 -5.89
N MET A 166 16.79 -18.53 -6.44
CA MET A 166 17.45 -19.08 -7.62
C MET A 166 16.62 -19.09 -8.88
N ASN A 167 15.30 -19.19 -8.76
CA ASN A 167 14.49 -19.60 -9.89
C ASN A 167 13.94 -18.35 -10.61
N PRO A 168 14.51 -17.89 -11.75
CA PRO A 168 13.85 -16.89 -12.59
C PRO A 168 12.59 -17.50 -13.26
N GLY A 169 12.38 -18.82 -13.08
CA GLY A 169 11.22 -19.54 -13.53
C GLY A 169 11.50 -20.61 -14.53
N ASP A 170 10.67 -20.63 -15.56
CA ASP A 170 11.03 -21.30 -16.79
C ASP A 170 12.20 -20.53 -17.44
N TYR A 171 13.38 -20.72 -16.87
CA TYR A 171 14.62 -20.08 -17.31
C TYR A 171 14.97 -20.51 -18.73
N GLU A 172 14.48 -21.67 -19.19
CA GLU A 172 14.61 -22.10 -20.58
C GLU A 172 13.76 -21.23 -21.49
N GLN A 173 12.50 -20.96 -21.14
CA GLN A 173 11.69 -19.97 -21.86
C GLN A 173 12.26 -18.56 -21.76
N PHE A 174 12.78 -18.16 -20.60
CA PHE A 174 13.42 -16.87 -20.43
C PHE A 174 14.67 -16.76 -21.32
N ALA A 175 15.57 -17.74 -21.29
CA ALA A 175 16.76 -17.80 -22.14
C ALA A 175 16.42 -17.78 -23.64
N LYS A 176 15.29 -18.38 -24.04
CA LYS A 176 14.78 -18.32 -25.42
C LYS A 176 14.30 -16.94 -25.85
N ARG A 177 13.93 -16.06 -24.91
CA ARG A 177 13.57 -14.66 -25.20
C ARG A 177 14.79 -13.76 -25.35
N LEU A 178 15.93 -14.18 -24.80
CA LEU A 178 17.21 -13.49 -24.94
C LEU A 178 17.85 -13.86 -26.28
N GLY A 179 18.78 -13.03 -26.73
CA GLY A 179 19.66 -13.28 -27.86
C GLY A 179 20.49 -14.54 -27.63
N ALA A 180 20.88 -15.21 -28.72
CA ALA A 180 21.44 -16.56 -28.66
C ALA A 180 22.68 -16.68 -27.74
N ASP A 181 23.59 -15.70 -27.76
CA ASP A 181 24.78 -15.70 -26.90
C ASP A 181 24.40 -15.52 -25.42
N THR A 182 23.64 -14.47 -25.11
CA THR A 182 23.17 -14.19 -23.74
C THR A 182 22.33 -15.33 -23.17
N GLY A 183 21.41 -15.87 -23.97
CA GLY A 183 20.62 -17.05 -23.62
C GLY A 183 21.50 -18.25 -23.32
N GLN A 184 22.52 -18.53 -24.13
CA GLN A 184 23.46 -19.64 -23.87
C GLN A 184 24.28 -19.42 -22.61
N ARG A 185 24.82 -18.21 -22.39
CA ARG A 185 25.59 -17.89 -21.17
C ARG A 185 24.72 -17.96 -19.92
N LEU A 186 23.45 -17.56 -20.02
CA LEU A 186 22.48 -17.72 -18.93
C LEU A 186 22.23 -19.21 -18.66
N MET A 187 22.00 -20.02 -19.69
CA MET A 187 21.85 -21.47 -19.57
C MET A 187 23.09 -22.12 -18.94
N ASP A 188 24.29 -21.67 -19.31
CA ASP A 188 25.56 -22.12 -18.75
C ASP A 188 25.70 -21.71 -17.28
N ALA A 189 25.24 -20.51 -16.90
CA ALA A 189 25.17 -20.08 -15.51
C ALA A 189 24.22 -20.95 -14.66
N PHE A 190 23.14 -21.44 -15.28
CA PHE A 190 22.18 -22.37 -14.67
C PHE A 190 22.53 -23.86 -14.86
N SER A 191 23.66 -24.20 -15.47
CA SER A 191 24.04 -25.60 -15.64
C SER A 191 24.14 -26.32 -14.28
N GLY A 192 23.46 -27.46 -14.19
CA GLY A 192 23.28 -28.24 -12.96
C GLY A 192 21.99 -27.94 -12.17
N SER A 193 21.20 -26.93 -12.57
CA SER A 193 20.00 -26.51 -11.83
C SER A 193 18.76 -27.39 -12.03
N ARG A 194 18.65 -28.17 -13.12
CA ARG A 194 17.48 -29.05 -13.35
C ARG A 194 17.21 -29.99 -12.17
N ASN A 195 18.28 -30.54 -11.57
CA ASN A 195 18.18 -31.40 -10.40
C ASN A 195 17.72 -30.67 -9.13
N LEU A 196 17.74 -29.33 -9.09
CA LEU A 196 17.28 -28.54 -7.94
C LEU A 196 15.75 -28.40 -7.96
N SER A 197 15.13 -28.17 -9.12
CA SER A 197 13.67 -28.04 -9.20
C SER A 197 12.97 -29.34 -8.78
N ASP A 198 13.41 -30.48 -9.32
CA ASP A 198 12.90 -31.80 -8.94
C ASP A 198 13.10 -32.08 -7.44
N TYR A 199 14.26 -31.71 -6.91
CA TYR A 199 14.56 -31.82 -5.50
C TYR A 199 13.62 -30.97 -4.63
N PHE A 200 13.42 -29.70 -4.98
CA PHE A 200 12.51 -28.80 -4.26
C PHE A 200 11.08 -29.31 -4.30
N HIS A 201 10.60 -29.76 -5.46
CA HIS A 201 9.29 -30.39 -5.58
C HIS A 201 9.17 -31.67 -4.74
N GLY A 202 10.23 -32.48 -4.68
CA GLY A 202 10.31 -33.65 -3.81
C GLY A 202 10.15 -33.30 -2.33
N VAL A 203 10.92 -32.32 -1.83
CA VAL A 203 10.85 -31.87 -0.43
C VAL A 203 9.47 -31.29 -0.10
N GLN A 204 8.86 -30.52 -1.00
CA GLN A 204 7.53 -29.94 -0.77
C GLN A 204 6.43 -31.01 -0.69
N ARG A 205 6.59 -32.13 -1.40
CA ARG A 205 5.63 -33.25 -1.38
C ARG A 205 5.75 -34.15 -0.16
N TYR A 206 6.69 -33.90 0.76
CA TYR A 206 6.75 -34.69 1.99
C TYR A 206 5.44 -34.55 2.78
N THR A 207 4.74 -35.67 2.87
CA THR A 207 3.58 -35.83 3.76
C THR A 207 4.06 -36.10 5.18
N ASN A 208 3.29 -35.65 6.19
CA ASN A 208 3.56 -35.87 7.61
C ASN A 208 3.34 -37.33 8.06
N ASN A 209 3.81 -38.31 7.28
CA ASN A 209 3.71 -39.73 7.60
C ASN A 209 4.92 -40.19 8.41
N PHE A 210 4.89 -39.86 9.71
CA PHE A 210 5.93 -40.22 10.68
C PHE A 210 5.66 -41.56 11.37
N LEU A 211 4.86 -42.45 10.75
CA LEU A 211 4.50 -43.74 11.35
C LEU A 211 5.69 -44.70 11.46
N GLN A 212 6.69 -44.57 10.58
CA GLN A 212 7.92 -45.36 10.60
C GLN A 212 9.13 -44.46 10.30
N GLU A 213 10.26 -44.74 10.95
CA GLU A 213 11.52 -44.02 10.73
C GLU A 213 11.94 -44.06 9.25
N SER A 214 11.75 -45.22 8.59
CA SER A 214 12.07 -45.46 7.18
C SER A 214 11.19 -44.66 6.21
N THR A 215 9.99 -44.24 6.61
CA THR A 215 9.03 -43.53 5.75
C THR A 215 8.87 -42.05 6.09
N GLY A 216 9.40 -41.60 7.23
CA GLY A 216 9.34 -40.20 7.67
C GLY A 216 10.73 -39.62 7.96
N LEU A 217 11.32 -40.00 9.08
CA LEU A 217 12.55 -39.42 9.62
C LEU A 217 13.79 -39.59 8.73
N ALA A 218 14.11 -40.82 8.34
CA ALA A 218 15.33 -41.12 7.62
C ALA A 218 15.36 -40.46 6.22
N PRO A 219 14.26 -40.43 5.44
CA PRO A 219 14.18 -39.63 4.22
C PRO A 219 14.44 -38.13 4.46
N ILE A 220 13.83 -37.53 5.48
CA ILE A 220 13.97 -36.10 5.78
C ILE A 220 15.39 -35.76 6.21
N ALA A 221 15.98 -36.54 7.12
CA ALA A 221 17.35 -36.32 7.57
C ALA A 221 18.34 -36.45 6.41
N ARG A 222 18.12 -37.42 5.50
CA ARG A 222 18.91 -37.60 4.29
C ARG A 222 18.79 -36.39 3.36
N ASP A 223 17.58 -35.88 3.15
CA ASP A 223 17.36 -34.71 2.32
C ASP A 223 17.88 -33.43 2.97
N MET A 224 17.73 -33.24 4.28
CA MET A 224 18.36 -32.13 5.00
C MET A 224 19.88 -32.15 4.82
N HIS A 225 20.50 -33.32 4.99
CA HIS A 225 21.93 -33.47 4.75
C HIS A 225 22.28 -33.14 3.31
N HIS A 226 21.60 -33.75 2.33
CA HIS A 226 21.79 -33.53 0.90
C HIS A 226 21.60 -32.06 0.49
N PHE A 227 20.63 -31.37 1.09
CA PHE A 227 20.43 -29.94 0.90
C PHE A 227 21.63 -29.14 1.39
N HIS A 228 22.10 -29.40 2.60
CA HIS A 228 23.19 -28.63 3.20
C HIS A 228 24.55 -28.94 2.57
N SER A 229 24.82 -30.19 2.22
CA SER A 229 26.11 -30.64 1.69
C SER A 229 26.27 -30.42 0.18
N GLU A 230 25.20 -30.56 -0.60
CA GLU A 230 25.26 -30.51 -2.06
C GLU A 230 24.45 -29.37 -2.65
N LYS A 231 23.17 -29.25 -2.28
CA LYS A 231 22.28 -28.28 -2.95
C LYS A 231 22.68 -26.85 -2.60
N LYS A 232 22.75 -26.48 -1.32
CA LYS A 232 23.05 -25.12 -0.85
C LYS A 232 24.40 -24.58 -1.38
N PRO A 233 25.50 -25.36 -1.44
CA PRO A 233 26.72 -24.93 -2.14
C PRO A 233 26.50 -24.69 -3.64
N LEU A 234 25.78 -25.57 -4.34
CA LEU A 234 25.43 -25.39 -5.75
C LEU A 234 24.58 -24.13 -5.99
N ILE A 235 23.65 -23.82 -5.08
CA ILE A 235 22.88 -22.56 -5.09
C ILE A 235 23.82 -21.36 -5.04
N LYS A 236 24.76 -21.37 -4.10
CA LYS A 236 25.73 -20.29 -3.93
C LYS A 236 26.62 -20.14 -5.17
N GLU A 237 27.00 -21.25 -5.78
CA GLU A 237 27.80 -21.24 -7.02
C GLU A 237 27.01 -20.66 -8.21
N ILE A 238 25.76 -21.09 -8.41
CA ILE A 238 24.89 -20.55 -9.47
C ILE A 238 24.67 -19.05 -9.26
N ASN A 239 24.38 -18.61 -8.05
CA ASN A 239 24.26 -17.18 -7.74
C ASN A 239 25.56 -16.43 -8.06
N GLY A 240 26.72 -16.99 -7.72
CA GLY A 240 28.01 -16.39 -8.07
C GLY A 240 28.31 -16.35 -9.58
N ARG A 241 27.75 -17.29 -10.37
CA ARG A 241 27.79 -17.24 -11.84
C ARG A 241 26.85 -16.16 -12.38
N LEU A 242 25.62 -16.08 -11.88
CA LEU A 242 24.65 -15.06 -12.25
C LEU A 242 25.15 -13.65 -11.92
N THR A 243 25.70 -13.43 -10.74
CA THR A 243 26.30 -12.14 -10.36
C THR A 243 27.43 -11.72 -11.30
N ARG A 244 28.24 -12.67 -11.79
CA ARG A 244 29.26 -12.36 -12.80
C ARG A 244 28.66 -12.05 -14.17
N LEU A 245 27.58 -12.73 -14.53
CA LEU A 245 26.88 -12.52 -15.79
C LEU A 245 26.22 -11.13 -15.86
N VAL A 246 25.52 -10.72 -14.80
CA VAL A 246 24.84 -9.39 -14.73
C VAL A 246 25.80 -8.21 -14.55
N ARG A 247 27.10 -8.47 -14.35
CA ARG A 247 28.13 -7.42 -14.35
C ARG A 247 28.58 -7.05 -15.76
N ASP A 248 28.26 -7.87 -16.76
CA ASP A 248 28.40 -7.52 -18.16
C ASP A 248 27.23 -6.59 -18.55
N PRO A 249 27.47 -5.31 -18.88
CA PRO A 249 26.40 -4.34 -19.12
C PRO A 249 25.46 -4.73 -20.26
N ASP A 250 25.99 -5.34 -21.32
CA ASP A 250 25.21 -5.72 -22.51
C ASP A 250 24.25 -6.86 -22.16
N ILE A 251 24.74 -7.85 -21.43
CA ILE A 251 23.93 -8.97 -20.94
C ILE A 251 22.91 -8.48 -19.92
N PHE A 252 23.30 -7.60 -18.99
CA PHE A 252 22.38 -7.04 -18.00
C PHE A 252 21.23 -6.28 -18.66
N HIS A 253 21.54 -5.43 -19.65
CA HIS A 253 20.53 -4.68 -20.39
C HIS A 253 19.53 -5.62 -21.08
N GLU A 254 20.01 -6.70 -21.69
CA GLU A 254 19.15 -7.70 -22.34
C GLU A 254 18.32 -8.51 -21.34
N LEU A 255 18.92 -8.94 -20.22
CA LEU A 255 18.21 -9.63 -19.13
C LEU A 255 17.09 -8.76 -18.58
N ARG A 256 17.38 -7.49 -18.28
CA ARG A 256 16.44 -6.50 -17.76
C ARG A 256 15.23 -6.34 -18.68
N LYS A 257 15.44 -6.25 -19.98
CA LYS A 257 14.37 -6.07 -20.98
C LYS A 257 13.37 -7.23 -20.98
N GLU A 258 13.82 -8.45 -20.72
CA GLU A 258 13.00 -9.66 -20.79
C GLU A 258 12.53 -10.19 -19.42
N GLN A 259 13.01 -9.60 -18.32
CA GLN A 259 12.69 -10.02 -16.95
C GLN A 259 11.26 -9.63 -16.58
N ARG A 260 10.54 -10.53 -15.89
CA ARG A 260 9.11 -10.37 -15.57
C ARG A 260 8.78 -10.84 -14.14
N ARG A 261 9.47 -10.31 -13.14
CA ARG A 261 9.20 -10.55 -11.71
C ARG A 261 7.91 -9.86 -11.33
N VAL A 262 7.02 -10.59 -10.70
CA VAL A 262 5.74 -10.10 -10.19
C VAL A 262 5.72 -10.18 -8.67
N VAL A 263 4.82 -9.41 -8.07
CA VAL A 263 4.57 -9.52 -6.63
C VAL A 263 3.81 -10.81 -6.36
N ASP A 264 4.28 -11.54 -5.35
CA ASP A 264 3.68 -12.77 -4.84
C ASP A 264 3.39 -12.62 -3.35
N ALA A 265 2.19 -13.02 -2.94
CA ALA A 265 1.77 -13.05 -1.55
C ALA A 265 1.35 -14.47 -1.16
N THR A 266 1.87 -14.97 -0.05
CA THR A 266 1.41 -16.22 0.57
C THR A 266 1.06 -15.96 2.03
N LEU A 267 0.20 -16.81 2.59
CA LEU A 267 -0.19 -16.74 4.00
C LEU A 267 0.14 -18.05 4.69
N ASP A 268 0.79 -17.97 5.84
CA ASP A 268 1.00 -19.10 6.72
C ASP A 268 0.07 -18.96 7.94
N GLU A 269 -0.48 -20.07 8.43
CA GLU A 269 -1.27 -20.16 9.66
C GLU A 269 -0.42 -20.72 10.79
N LEU A 270 -0.53 -20.13 11.98
CA LEU A 270 0.08 -20.68 13.18
C LEU A 270 -0.67 -21.95 13.57
N ASN A 271 -0.08 -23.10 13.29
CA ASN A 271 -0.66 -24.39 13.56
C ASN A 271 -0.65 -24.71 15.07
N SER A 272 -1.21 -25.87 15.39
CA SER A 272 -1.31 -26.40 16.75
C SER A 272 0.01 -26.55 17.51
N PHE A 273 1.14 -26.56 16.80
CA PHE A 273 2.50 -26.77 17.30
C PHE A 273 3.28 -25.46 17.38
N LEU A 274 2.58 -24.31 17.34
CA LEU A 274 3.19 -22.96 17.37
C LEU A 274 4.12 -22.71 16.17
N GLN A 275 3.81 -23.33 15.03
CA GLN A 275 4.57 -23.18 13.80
C GLN A 275 3.73 -22.62 12.67
N TYR A 276 4.36 -21.80 11.83
CA TYR A 276 3.71 -21.29 10.64
C TYR A 276 3.80 -22.32 9.51
N GLY A 277 2.65 -22.84 9.07
CA GLY A 277 2.51 -23.68 7.88
C GLY A 277 1.64 -23.02 6.83
N ALA A 278 1.77 -23.38 5.56
CA ALA A 278 1.02 -22.76 4.47
C ALA A 278 -0.51 -22.87 4.70
N LYS A 279 -1.22 -21.74 4.61
CA LYS A 279 -2.67 -21.69 4.69
C LYS A 279 -3.28 -22.09 3.35
N ASP A 280 -4.23 -23.03 3.39
CA ASP A 280 -5.04 -23.38 2.22
C ASP A 280 -5.94 -22.19 1.82
N VAL A 281 -5.80 -21.76 0.56
CA VAL A 281 -6.52 -20.63 -0.03
C VAL A 281 -8.03 -20.82 -0.10
N ASN A 282 -8.50 -22.07 -0.03
CA ASN A 282 -9.91 -22.44 -0.05
C ASN A 282 -10.53 -22.57 1.35
N SER A 283 -9.70 -22.53 2.39
CA SER A 283 -10.12 -22.61 3.78
C SER A 283 -10.30 -21.20 4.36
N PRO A 284 -11.34 -20.96 5.19
CA PRO A 284 -11.51 -19.66 5.83
C PRO A 284 -10.38 -19.37 6.82
N LEU A 285 -10.20 -18.09 7.11
CA LEU A 285 -9.43 -17.64 8.26
C LEU A 285 -10.30 -17.82 9.52
N MET A 286 -9.65 -18.04 10.64
CA MET A 286 -10.30 -18.29 11.92
C MET A 286 -10.26 -17.03 12.80
N PRO A 287 -11.35 -16.70 13.51
CA PRO A 287 -11.39 -15.54 14.39
C PRO A 287 -10.25 -15.50 15.41
N GLY A 288 -9.52 -14.39 15.48
CA GLY A 288 -8.43 -14.18 16.45
C GLY A 288 -7.19 -15.05 16.26
N GLU A 289 -7.13 -15.88 15.22
CA GLU A 289 -5.95 -16.70 14.94
C GLU A 289 -4.82 -15.87 14.33
N LYS A 290 -3.60 -16.37 14.52
CA LYS A 290 -2.38 -15.70 14.08
C LYS A 290 -1.93 -16.24 12.73
N TYR A 291 -1.60 -15.31 11.84
CA TYR A 291 -1.14 -15.59 10.50
C TYR A 291 0.18 -14.88 10.22
N LYS A 292 0.92 -15.37 9.24
CA LYS A 292 2.13 -14.72 8.74
C LYS A 292 1.98 -14.48 7.24
N LEU A 293 1.84 -13.22 6.86
CA LEU A 293 1.81 -12.80 5.47
C LEU A 293 3.24 -12.69 4.96
N ASN A 294 3.54 -13.41 3.89
CA ASN A 294 4.83 -13.39 3.21
C ASN A 294 4.66 -12.71 1.86
N ILE A 295 5.42 -11.65 1.60
CA ILE A 295 5.44 -10.94 0.32
C ILE A 295 6.83 -11.12 -0.30
N THR A 296 6.88 -11.51 -1.57
CA THR A 296 8.12 -11.67 -2.33
C THR A 296 7.93 -11.10 -3.73
N ILE A 297 8.96 -10.51 -4.29
CA ILE A 297 8.97 -9.99 -5.66
C ILE A 297 9.79 -10.95 -6.50
N GLY A 298 9.16 -11.64 -7.44
CA GLY A 298 9.81 -12.70 -8.20
C GLY A 298 8.81 -13.54 -8.97
N GLN A 299 8.87 -14.84 -8.76
CA GLN A 299 7.91 -15.77 -9.30
C GLN A 299 6.72 -15.97 -8.37
N ARG A 300 5.53 -16.20 -8.94
CA ARG A 300 4.40 -16.70 -8.16
C ARG A 300 4.72 -18.06 -7.59
N SER A 301 4.54 -18.22 -6.29
CA SER A 301 4.70 -19.50 -5.63
C SER A 301 3.45 -20.37 -5.77
N TRP A 302 3.57 -21.66 -5.47
CA TRP A 302 2.43 -22.59 -5.55
C TRP A 302 1.30 -22.25 -4.58
N GLY A 303 1.61 -21.63 -3.44
CA GLY A 303 0.64 -21.15 -2.45
C GLY A 303 0.25 -19.68 -2.64
N SER A 304 0.47 -19.13 -3.84
CA SER A 304 0.16 -17.74 -4.14
C SER A 304 -1.32 -17.44 -3.91
N LEU A 305 -1.58 -16.35 -3.20
CA LEU A 305 -2.92 -15.79 -3.04
C LEU A 305 -3.30 -14.88 -4.21
N MET A 306 -2.35 -14.56 -5.10
CA MET A 306 -2.52 -13.58 -6.17
C MET A 306 -3.54 -14.07 -7.20
N VAL A 307 -4.58 -13.28 -7.44
CA VAL A 307 -5.58 -13.53 -8.49
C VAL A 307 -5.50 -12.45 -9.57
N GLY A 308 -5.89 -12.81 -10.79
CA GLY A 308 -5.80 -11.91 -11.95
C GLY A 308 -4.39 -11.80 -12.53
N ASP A 309 -4.26 -10.92 -13.53
CA ASP A 309 -2.98 -10.57 -14.12
C ASP A 309 -2.27 -9.52 -13.24
N ILE A 310 -1.00 -9.78 -12.92
CA ILE A 310 -0.20 -8.92 -12.03
C ILE A 310 0.95 -8.39 -12.86
N GLN A 311 1.02 -7.08 -12.97
CA GLN A 311 2.03 -6.43 -13.79
C GLN A 311 3.42 -6.67 -13.18
N PRO A 312 4.42 -7.06 -14.00
CA PRO A 312 5.78 -7.23 -13.51
C PRO A 312 6.37 -5.93 -12.95
N ILE A 313 7.16 -6.04 -11.88
CA ILE A 313 7.91 -4.93 -11.29
C ILE A 313 9.21 -4.62 -12.04
N ASP A 314 9.73 -5.56 -12.83
CA ASP A 314 11.06 -5.45 -13.45
C ASP A 314 11.22 -4.32 -14.44
N PRO A 315 10.29 -4.19 -15.41
CA PRO A 315 10.25 -2.99 -16.21
C PRO A 315 10.27 -1.77 -15.29
N LEU A 316 9.57 -1.88 -14.14
CA LEU A 316 9.23 -0.74 -13.32
C LEU A 316 10.37 -0.04 -12.60
N LEU A 317 11.57 -0.59 -12.52
CA LEU A 317 12.60 -0.04 -11.64
C LEU A 317 13.63 0.76 -12.42
N PRO A 318 14.25 1.79 -11.82
CA PRO A 318 15.32 2.55 -12.46
C PRO A 318 16.54 1.70 -12.80
N ASP A 319 17.57 2.24 -13.45
CA ASP A 319 18.89 1.60 -13.38
C ASP A 319 19.43 1.68 -11.94
N PRO A 320 19.81 0.56 -11.32
CA PRO A 320 20.29 0.60 -9.94
C PRO A 320 21.63 1.33 -9.88
N GLU A 321 21.74 2.31 -8.97
CA GLU A 321 22.98 3.08 -8.76
C GLU A 321 24.17 2.22 -8.33
N ASN A 322 23.91 1.00 -7.85
CA ASN A 322 24.92 0.08 -7.34
C ASN A 322 24.73 -1.35 -7.85
N GLU A 323 25.76 -2.18 -7.72
CA GLU A 323 25.72 -3.59 -8.17
C GLU A 323 24.78 -4.49 -7.33
N THR A 324 24.12 -3.98 -6.28
CA THR A 324 23.34 -4.81 -5.34
C THR A 324 21.86 -4.89 -5.68
N GLY A 325 21.34 -4.02 -6.55
CA GLY A 325 19.94 -3.97 -6.96
C GLY A 325 19.15 -2.83 -6.32
N HIS A 326 17.83 -2.99 -6.18
CA HIS A 326 16.94 -1.96 -5.66
C HIS A 326 16.53 -2.24 -4.21
N GLN A 327 16.51 -1.20 -3.38
CA GLN A 327 15.87 -1.26 -2.08
C GLN A 327 14.41 -0.84 -2.22
N LEU A 328 13.50 -1.72 -1.81
CA LEU A 328 12.07 -1.49 -1.90
C LEU A 328 11.45 -1.61 -0.50
N ASP A 329 10.56 -0.68 -0.19
CA ASP A 329 9.77 -0.75 1.04
C ASP A 329 8.51 -1.55 0.74
N ILE A 330 8.32 -2.65 1.44
CA ILE A 330 7.05 -3.35 1.48
C ILE A 330 6.33 -2.90 2.74
N VAL A 331 5.14 -2.32 2.57
CA VAL A 331 4.36 -1.70 3.64
C VAL A 331 3.02 -2.41 3.77
N VAL A 332 2.64 -2.79 4.99
CA VAL A 332 1.31 -3.34 5.29
C VAL A 332 0.46 -2.33 6.05
N PHE A 333 -0.74 -2.08 5.53
CA PHE A 333 -1.80 -1.34 6.19
C PHE A 333 -2.90 -2.35 6.58
N PRO A 334 -3.04 -2.65 7.88
CA PRO A 334 -3.69 -3.88 8.30
C PRO A 334 -5.22 -3.86 8.16
N LYS A 335 -5.87 -2.69 7.98
CA LYS A 335 -7.33 -2.55 7.90
C LYS A 335 -8.04 -3.30 9.03
N ASP A 336 -8.67 -4.44 8.74
CA ASP A 336 -9.45 -5.24 9.70
C ASP A 336 -8.58 -6.15 10.57
N PHE A 337 -7.32 -6.37 10.17
CA PHE A 337 -6.38 -7.22 10.88
C PHE A 337 -5.66 -6.43 11.97
N LYS A 338 -5.10 -7.15 12.94
CA LYS A 338 -4.14 -6.58 13.88
C LYS A 338 -2.74 -6.97 13.46
N LEU A 339 -1.89 -5.97 13.26
CA LEU A 339 -0.47 -6.17 12.92
C LEU A 339 0.37 -6.29 14.20
N ASN A 340 1.12 -7.38 14.32
CA ASN A 340 1.98 -7.72 15.46
C ASN A 340 3.48 -7.65 15.10
N SER A 341 3.82 -7.04 13.98
CA SER A 341 5.19 -6.81 13.48
C SER A 341 5.34 -5.36 12.99
N PRO A 342 6.55 -4.88 12.65
CA PRO A 342 6.69 -3.60 11.96
C PRO A 342 5.86 -3.55 10.67
N ALA A 343 5.28 -2.37 10.37
CA ALA A 343 4.48 -2.14 9.17
C ALA A 343 5.33 -1.97 7.91
N ILE A 344 6.60 -1.61 8.06
CA ILE A 344 7.55 -1.43 6.96
C ILE A 344 8.62 -2.53 7.04
N VAL A 345 8.86 -3.23 5.94
CA VAL A 345 10.00 -4.12 5.76
C VAL A 345 10.72 -3.73 4.47
N ILE A 346 11.99 -3.38 4.59
CA ILE A 346 12.85 -3.08 3.45
C ILE A 346 13.38 -4.40 2.89
N VAL A 347 13.17 -4.63 1.60
CA VAL A 347 13.72 -5.78 0.89
C VAL A 347 14.69 -5.33 -0.19
N THR A 348 15.72 -6.13 -0.43
CA THR A 348 16.59 -5.95 -1.59
C THR A 348 16.04 -6.78 -2.73
N LEU A 349 15.75 -6.14 -3.86
CA LEU A 349 15.48 -6.80 -5.12
C LEU A 349 16.77 -6.80 -5.95
N PRO A 350 17.48 -7.94 -6.05
CA PRO A 350 18.76 -8.01 -6.75
C PRO A 350 18.61 -7.73 -8.25
N LEU A 351 19.73 -7.54 -8.96
CA LEU A 351 19.74 -7.35 -10.42
C LEU A 351 19.04 -8.50 -11.18
N ALA A 352 19.17 -9.72 -10.68
CA ALA A 352 18.50 -10.91 -11.21
C ALA A 352 18.03 -11.82 -10.06
N GLY A 353 16.91 -12.50 -10.26
CA GLY A 353 16.29 -13.37 -9.26
C GLY A 353 15.27 -12.65 -8.36
N ALA A 354 14.71 -13.37 -7.40
CA ALA A 354 13.67 -12.83 -6.51
C ALA A 354 14.26 -11.96 -5.39
N SER A 355 13.43 -11.09 -4.82
CA SER A 355 13.74 -10.38 -3.57
C SER A 355 13.82 -11.34 -2.39
N ASP A 356 14.38 -10.84 -1.28
CA ASP A 356 14.09 -11.41 0.04
C ASP A 356 12.57 -11.36 0.33
N THR A 357 12.12 -12.26 1.20
CA THR A 357 10.71 -12.30 1.62
C THR A 357 10.48 -11.32 2.78
N ALA A 358 9.60 -10.35 2.58
CA ALA A 358 9.04 -9.55 3.66
C ALA A 358 7.98 -10.37 4.41
N SER A 359 8.09 -10.48 5.73
CA SER A 359 7.17 -11.24 6.57
C SER A 359 6.47 -10.35 7.60
N PHE A 360 5.15 -10.45 7.67
CA PHE A 360 4.31 -9.67 8.58
C PHE A 360 3.47 -10.58 9.44
N LEU A 361 3.47 -10.36 10.75
CA LEU A 361 2.69 -11.15 11.71
C LEU A 361 1.34 -10.49 11.90
N LEU A 362 0.27 -11.21 11.57
CA LEU A 362 -1.10 -10.74 11.58
C LEU A 362 -1.93 -11.53 12.59
N GLU A 363 -2.98 -10.91 13.09
CA GLU A 363 -4.04 -11.55 13.88
C GLU A 363 -5.37 -11.20 13.22
N ALA A 364 -6.15 -12.21 12.85
CA ALA A 364 -7.44 -12.04 12.20
C ALA A 364 -8.46 -11.41 13.18
N PRO A 365 -9.44 -10.62 12.70
CA PRO A 365 -10.46 -10.05 13.56
C PRO A 365 -11.29 -11.15 14.24
N LEU A 366 -11.89 -10.81 15.39
CA LEU A 366 -12.75 -11.74 16.14
C LEU A 366 -14.13 -11.93 15.49
N ASN A 367 -14.56 -10.98 14.67
CA ASN A 367 -15.86 -11.02 14.01
C ASN A 367 -15.78 -11.86 12.73
N THR A 368 -16.83 -12.65 12.47
CA THR A 368 -16.98 -13.37 11.21
C THR A 368 -17.37 -12.42 10.08
N GLY A 369 -17.11 -12.82 8.83
CA GLY A 369 -17.39 -12.00 7.65
C GLY A 369 -16.19 -11.87 6.72
N THR A 370 -16.16 -10.84 5.88
CA THR A 370 -14.98 -10.56 5.06
C THR A 370 -14.07 -9.62 5.82
N ALA A 371 -12.78 -9.96 5.91
CA ALA A 371 -11.73 -9.10 6.42
C ALA A 371 -10.78 -8.73 5.28
N GLN A 372 -10.32 -7.50 5.30
CA GLN A 372 -9.39 -6.97 4.32
C GLN A 372 -8.11 -6.48 5.01
N LEU A 373 -6.99 -6.51 4.28
CA LEU A 373 -5.79 -5.73 4.55
C LEU A 373 -5.22 -5.23 3.23
N ARG A 374 -4.41 -4.17 3.27
CA ARG A 374 -3.70 -3.66 2.11
C ARG A 374 -2.20 -3.79 2.32
N PHE A 375 -1.47 -4.04 1.25
CA PHE A 375 -0.03 -3.85 1.25
C PHE A 375 0.41 -3.15 -0.02
N ALA A 376 1.53 -2.45 0.06
CA ALA A 376 2.04 -1.64 -1.04
C ALA A 376 3.55 -1.72 -1.12
N ILE A 377 4.07 -1.52 -2.33
CA ILE A 377 5.49 -1.53 -2.64
C ILE A 377 5.89 -0.11 -3.04
N PHE A 378 6.95 0.38 -2.42
CA PHE A 378 7.47 1.72 -2.65
C PHE A 378 8.94 1.73 -3.04
N LEU A 379 9.32 2.74 -3.83
CA LEU A 379 10.72 3.13 -4.06
C LEU A 379 10.86 4.62 -3.74
N GLY A 380 11.64 4.97 -2.71
CA GLY A 380 11.82 6.37 -2.29
C GLY A 380 10.49 7.07 -1.98
N ASN A 381 9.58 6.39 -1.28
CA ASN A 381 8.19 6.81 -1.01
C ASN A 381 7.28 7.00 -2.23
N ASN A 382 7.72 6.68 -3.44
CA ASN A 382 6.82 6.57 -4.59
C ASN A 382 6.10 5.23 -4.54
N LEU A 383 4.78 5.26 -4.52
CA LEU A 383 3.93 4.08 -4.65
C LEU A 383 4.13 3.47 -6.04
N LEU A 384 4.61 2.23 -6.09
CA LEU A 384 4.72 1.47 -7.33
C LEU A 384 3.46 0.66 -7.58
N GLN A 385 3.09 -0.17 -6.61
CA GLN A 385 1.93 -1.06 -6.65
C GLN A 385 1.30 -1.18 -5.26
N ALA A 386 -0.02 -1.25 -5.20
CA ALA A 386 -0.80 -1.57 -4.02
C ALA A 386 -1.69 -2.79 -4.29
N PHE A 387 -1.89 -3.59 -3.26
CA PHE A 387 -2.62 -4.85 -3.31
C PHE A 387 -3.58 -4.93 -2.14
N ILE A 388 -4.77 -5.46 -2.40
CA ILE A 388 -5.76 -5.77 -1.38
C ILE A 388 -5.82 -7.27 -1.18
N LEU A 389 -5.64 -7.72 0.06
CA LEU A 389 -5.93 -9.07 0.50
C LEU A 389 -7.35 -9.09 1.06
N GLU A 390 -8.17 -10.02 0.59
CA GLU A 390 -9.52 -10.28 1.08
C GLU A 390 -9.59 -11.72 1.57
N GLY A 391 -10.02 -11.91 2.82
CA GLY A 391 -10.17 -13.22 3.46
C GLY A 391 -11.52 -13.38 4.15
N THR A 392 -12.19 -14.51 3.94
CA THR A 392 -13.40 -14.85 4.70
C THR A 392 -13.04 -15.41 6.08
N ILE A 393 -13.60 -14.81 7.14
CA ILE A 393 -13.48 -15.23 8.53
C ILE A 393 -14.70 -16.06 8.94
N GLU A 394 -14.49 -17.30 9.38
CA GLU A 394 -15.55 -18.20 9.85
C GLU A 394 -15.14 -18.99 11.11
N GLU A 395 -16.12 -19.37 11.93
CA GLU A 395 -15.87 -20.15 13.16
C GLU A 395 -15.56 -21.63 12.90
N HIS A 396 -15.82 -22.13 11.70
CA HIS A 396 -15.72 -23.54 11.35
C HIS A 396 -14.93 -23.74 10.06
N TYR A 397 -14.13 -24.82 10.01
CA TYR A 397 -13.47 -25.24 8.79
C TYR A 397 -14.49 -25.81 7.80
N GLY A 398 -14.94 -24.97 6.86
CA GLY A 398 -15.67 -25.41 5.69
C GLY A 398 -14.71 -25.57 4.50
N TYR A 399 -14.52 -26.81 4.02
CA TYR A 399 -13.85 -27.02 2.75
C TYR A 399 -14.83 -26.72 1.62
N GLY A 400 -14.62 -25.60 0.93
CA GLY A 400 -15.36 -25.23 -0.28
C GLY A 400 -14.47 -25.31 -1.51
N ALA A 401 -15.07 -25.44 -2.70
CA ALA A 401 -14.36 -25.35 -3.98
C ALA A 401 -14.04 -23.89 -4.40
N ILE A 402 -14.48 -22.90 -3.60
CA ILE A 402 -14.33 -21.48 -3.89
C ILE A 402 -13.17 -20.95 -3.07
N GLN A 403 -12.25 -20.25 -3.72
CA GLN A 403 -11.13 -19.56 -3.07
C GLN A 403 -11.68 -18.52 -2.08
N ARG A 404 -11.27 -18.63 -0.81
CA ARG A 404 -11.75 -17.78 0.31
C ARG A 404 -10.74 -16.72 0.73
N ILE A 405 -9.49 -16.86 0.28
CA ILE A 405 -8.42 -15.91 0.54
C ILE A 405 -7.82 -15.53 -0.81
N THR A 406 -7.91 -14.26 -1.16
CA THR A 406 -7.43 -13.73 -2.43
C THR A 406 -6.61 -12.47 -2.21
N VAL A 407 -5.64 -12.24 -3.09
CA VAL A 407 -4.92 -10.97 -3.19
C VAL A 407 -5.08 -10.44 -4.60
N LYS A 408 -5.57 -9.21 -4.72
CA LYS A 408 -5.77 -8.51 -5.99
C LYS A 408 -4.89 -7.29 -6.03
N MET A 409 -4.38 -6.96 -7.21
CA MET A 409 -3.78 -5.65 -7.43
C MET A 409 -4.89 -4.60 -7.39
N ASP A 410 -4.68 -3.57 -6.59
CA ASP A 410 -5.63 -2.50 -6.32
C ASP A 410 -5.23 -1.24 -7.12
N LEU A 411 -3.95 -0.90 -7.06
CA LEU A 411 -3.37 0.23 -7.78
C LEU A 411 -2.04 -0.23 -8.39
N SER A 412 -1.82 0.05 -9.66
CA SER A 412 -0.49 0.05 -10.28
C SER A 412 -0.25 1.44 -10.84
N ASN A 413 0.75 2.13 -10.32
CA ASN A 413 1.01 3.50 -10.72
C ASN A 413 1.75 3.56 -12.07
N SER A 414 2.20 2.41 -12.59
CA SER A 414 2.57 2.27 -14.00
C SER A 414 2.76 0.81 -14.49
N LEU A 415 2.82 0.60 -15.82
CA LEU A 415 3.08 -0.71 -16.45
C LEU A 415 4.57 -1.03 -16.65
N LYS A 416 5.41 -0.04 -16.94
CA LYS A 416 6.84 -0.23 -17.19
C LYS A 416 7.76 0.74 -16.47
N PHE A 417 7.34 1.84 -15.84
CA PHE A 417 8.14 2.78 -15.01
C PHE A 417 9.63 2.87 -15.44
N THR A 418 9.89 2.90 -16.75
CA THR A 418 11.26 2.86 -17.27
C THR A 418 12.04 4.13 -16.98
N ASN A 419 11.37 5.11 -16.37
CA ASN A 419 11.79 6.44 -16.02
C ASN A 419 11.66 6.74 -14.53
N LEU A 420 11.65 5.76 -13.61
CA LEU A 420 11.71 6.07 -12.18
C LEU A 420 12.95 6.88 -11.79
N ASP A 421 14.04 6.78 -12.55
CA ASP A 421 15.21 7.68 -12.43
C ASP A 421 14.86 9.15 -12.65
N ALA A 422 13.80 9.41 -13.41
CA ALA A 422 13.27 10.74 -13.67
C ALA A 422 12.19 11.18 -12.64
N ILE A 423 11.80 10.29 -11.71
CA ILE A 423 10.82 10.58 -10.67
C ILE A 423 11.56 10.77 -9.34
N GLY A 424 11.43 11.96 -8.75
CA GLY A 424 12.08 12.24 -7.47
C GLY A 424 11.50 11.41 -6.31
N PRO A 425 12.23 11.21 -5.20
CA PRO A 425 11.62 10.65 -4.00
C PRO A 425 10.51 11.56 -3.48
N ARG A 426 9.55 11.00 -2.74
CA ARG A 426 8.45 11.77 -2.13
C ARG A 426 8.71 11.94 -0.63
N ASP A 427 8.34 13.09 -0.09
CA ASP A 427 8.52 13.37 1.34
C ASP A 427 7.40 12.78 2.20
N LEU A 428 6.23 12.56 1.59
CA LEU A 428 5.05 12.00 2.23
C LEU A 428 4.17 11.30 1.20
N TYR A 429 3.73 10.10 1.55
CA TYR A 429 2.65 9.40 0.87
C TYR A 429 1.38 9.42 1.71
N LEU A 430 0.25 9.73 1.08
CA LEU A 430 -1.09 9.66 1.63
C LEU A 430 -1.94 8.75 0.73
N GLY A 431 -2.69 7.81 1.31
CA GLY A 431 -3.63 6.96 0.58
C GLY A 431 -5.02 7.06 1.16
N LEU A 432 -6.03 7.39 0.36
CA LEU A 432 -7.45 7.38 0.80
C LEU A 432 -8.16 6.15 0.26
N ASN A 433 -8.98 5.54 1.11
CA ASN A 433 -9.71 4.32 0.81
C ASN A 433 -11.10 4.31 1.42
N SER A 434 -12.05 3.60 0.80
CA SER A 434 -13.32 3.20 1.44
C SER A 434 -13.20 1.90 2.21
N GLY A 435 -13.83 1.87 3.38
CA GLY A 435 -14.36 0.68 4.01
C GLY A 435 -15.75 0.36 3.47
N SER A 436 -16.15 -0.91 3.59
CA SER A 436 -17.51 -1.35 3.23
C SER A 436 -18.59 -0.86 4.20
N ASP A 437 -18.19 -0.28 5.33
CA ASP A 437 -19.05 0.24 6.40
C ASP A 437 -19.37 1.74 6.25
N GLY A 438 -18.94 2.37 5.15
CA GLY A 438 -19.11 3.81 4.93
C GLY A 438 -18.10 4.67 5.69
N THR A 439 -17.09 4.07 6.33
CA THR A 439 -15.93 4.80 6.83
C THR A 439 -14.79 4.75 5.82
N HIS A 440 -13.84 5.64 5.96
CA HIS A 440 -12.62 5.67 5.17
C HIS A 440 -11.40 5.39 6.04
N SER A 441 -10.36 4.84 5.41
CA SER A 441 -9.02 4.75 5.99
C SER A 441 -8.10 5.73 5.29
N LEU A 442 -7.32 6.49 6.08
CA LEU A 442 -6.19 7.26 5.59
C LEU A 442 -4.89 6.49 5.89
N PHE A 443 -4.23 6.04 4.84
CA PHE A 443 -2.89 5.47 4.88
C PHE A 443 -1.86 6.57 4.78
N ILE A 444 -0.79 6.41 5.54
CA ILE A 444 0.24 7.41 5.67
C ILE A 444 1.57 6.68 5.67
N LYS A 445 2.52 7.15 4.85
CA LYS A 445 3.88 6.59 4.83
C LYS A 445 4.93 7.69 4.62
N ASP A 446 6.02 7.58 5.36
CA ASP A 446 7.29 8.22 5.06
C ASP A 446 8.45 7.20 5.22
N ASP A 447 9.69 7.67 5.32
CA ASP A 447 10.86 6.79 5.47
C ASP A 447 10.87 5.95 6.76
N ALA A 448 10.21 6.41 7.82
CA ALA A 448 10.32 5.82 9.16
C ALA A 448 9.01 5.22 9.68
N VAL A 449 7.87 5.75 9.22
CA VAL A 449 6.55 5.47 9.76
C VAL A 449 5.61 5.08 8.64
N ALA A 450 4.88 3.99 8.85
CA ALA A 450 3.66 3.68 8.10
C ALA A 450 2.54 3.50 9.11
N ASN A 451 1.44 4.22 8.89
CA ASN A 451 0.30 4.19 9.79
C ASN A 451 -1.02 4.23 9.01
N GLU A 452 -2.06 3.72 9.64
CA GLU A 452 -3.43 3.79 9.16
C GLU A 452 -4.29 4.53 10.19
N ILE A 453 -5.07 5.49 9.73
CA ILE A 453 -6.10 6.15 10.53
C ILE A 453 -7.45 5.63 10.03
N HIS A 454 -8.14 4.89 10.89
CA HIS A 454 -9.46 4.33 10.61
C HIS A 454 -10.58 5.26 11.04
N GLY A 455 -11.78 4.99 10.54
CA GLY A 455 -13.00 5.64 11.04
C GLY A 455 -13.13 7.09 10.58
N LEU A 456 -12.48 7.48 9.48
CA LEU A 456 -12.76 8.75 8.82
C LEU A 456 -14.17 8.67 8.25
N ASP A 457 -15.13 9.24 8.96
CA ASP A 457 -16.53 9.31 8.55
C ASP A 457 -16.63 9.94 7.15
N GLN A 458 -17.31 9.25 6.23
CA GLN A 458 -17.60 9.76 4.89
C GLN A 458 -18.25 11.15 4.94
N GLN A 459 -19.08 11.41 5.95
CA GLN A 459 -19.69 12.72 6.15
C GLN A 459 -18.65 13.79 6.47
N VAL A 460 -17.54 13.47 7.14
CA VAL A 460 -16.46 14.43 7.39
C VAL A 460 -15.75 14.82 6.09
N LEU A 461 -15.49 13.86 5.20
CA LEU A 461 -14.88 14.14 3.89
C LEU A 461 -15.82 14.97 3.01
N LYS A 462 -17.10 14.59 2.99
CA LYS A 462 -18.14 15.32 2.25
C LYS A 462 -18.33 16.74 2.81
N ASP A 463 -18.45 16.89 4.13
CA ASP A 463 -18.55 18.18 4.79
C ASP A 463 -17.35 19.06 4.46
N ALA A 464 -16.15 18.47 4.40
CA ALA A 464 -14.95 19.17 3.98
C ALA A 464 -15.15 19.74 2.59
N GLN A 465 -15.41 18.87 1.60
CA GLN A 465 -15.63 19.28 0.22
C GLN A 465 -16.72 20.36 0.08
N ASP A 466 -17.89 20.16 0.71
CA ASP A 466 -19.02 21.10 0.68
C ASP A 466 -18.64 22.45 1.33
N THR A 467 -17.95 22.42 2.48
CA THR A 467 -17.46 23.64 3.15
C THR A 467 -16.48 24.39 2.26
N PHE A 468 -15.57 23.68 1.61
CA PHE A 468 -14.54 24.27 0.79
C PHE A 468 -15.09 24.85 -0.51
N ALA A 469 -15.97 24.13 -1.20
CA ALA A 469 -16.69 24.63 -2.36
C ALA A 469 -17.47 25.91 -2.01
N GLY A 470 -18.23 25.91 -0.90
CA GLY A 470 -18.99 27.07 -0.47
C GLY A 470 -18.13 28.28 -0.08
N LEU A 471 -16.94 28.06 0.52
CA LEU A 471 -16.01 29.14 0.84
C LEU A 471 -15.39 29.76 -0.42
N LEU A 472 -15.05 28.93 -1.42
CA LEU A 472 -14.53 29.39 -2.70
C LEU A 472 -15.62 30.12 -3.50
N GLU A 473 -16.83 29.58 -3.57
CA GLU A 473 -17.99 30.20 -4.20
C GLU A 473 -18.31 31.58 -3.59
N ALA A 474 -18.34 31.67 -2.25
CA ALA A 474 -18.53 32.94 -1.55
C ALA A 474 -17.35 33.91 -1.72
N ALA A 475 -16.16 33.41 -2.05
CA ALA A 475 -15.03 34.25 -2.42
C ALA A 475 -15.17 34.77 -3.86
N TYR A 476 -15.79 34.03 -4.78
CA TYR A 476 -16.01 34.50 -6.15
C TYR A 476 -17.00 35.65 -6.24
N PHE A 477 -18.19 35.49 -5.65
CA PHE A 477 -19.29 36.44 -5.82
C PHE A 477 -19.66 37.15 -4.52
N ASP A 478 -19.99 38.44 -4.62
CA ASP A 478 -20.63 39.18 -3.55
C ASP A 478 -22.13 38.86 -3.48
N ARG A 479 -22.85 39.46 -2.52
CA ARG A 479 -24.30 39.24 -2.34
C ARG A 479 -25.16 39.76 -3.50
N ASN A 480 -24.56 40.46 -4.46
CA ASN A 480 -25.22 41.01 -5.65
C ASN A 480 -24.74 40.32 -6.94
N ASP A 481 -24.15 39.12 -6.82
CA ASP A 481 -23.56 38.34 -7.91
C ASP A 481 -22.45 39.09 -8.69
N ARG A 482 -21.75 40.03 -8.02
CA ARG A 482 -20.58 40.70 -8.59
C ARG A 482 -19.32 39.96 -8.19
N GLN A 483 -18.40 39.82 -9.14
CA GLN A 483 -17.11 39.21 -8.87
C GLN A 483 -16.32 40.03 -7.85
N ARG A 484 -15.86 39.39 -6.76
CA ARG A 484 -15.11 40.03 -5.67
C ARG A 484 -13.61 40.13 -5.95
N PHE A 485 -13.04 39.09 -6.56
CA PHE A 485 -11.60 39.00 -6.86
C PHE A 485 -11.39 38.73 -8.36
N PRO A 486 -11.62 39.72 -9.23
CA PRO A 486 -11.25 39.63 -10.65
C PRO A 486 -9.77 39.26 -10.81
N ALA A 487 -9.50 38.17 -11.53
CA ALA A 487 -8.15 37.63 -11.68
C ALA A 487 -7.25 38.54 -12.53
N LEU A 488 -7.86 39.29 -13.46
CA LEU A 488 -7.19 40.15 -14.42
C LEU A 488 -7.28 41.66 -14.09
N ALA A 489 -7.96 42.05 -13.00
CA ALA A 489 -8.05 43.46 -12.62
C ALA A 489 -7.08 43.81 -11.48
N PRO A 490 -6.66 45.08 -11.35
CA PRO A 490 -5.85 45.52 -10.24
C PRO A 490 -6.54 45.24 -8.91
N VAL A 491 -5.77 44.75 -7.94
CA VAL A 491 -6.25 44.62 -6.55
C VAL A 491 -6.57 46.01 -6.03
N GLY A 492 -7.76 46.20 -5.45
CA GLY A 492 -8.09 47.42 -4.73
C GLY A 492 -7.15 47.65 -3.54
N VAL A 493 -7.10 48.90 -3.05
CA VAL A 493 -6.27 49.26 -1.88
C VAL A 493 -6.78 48.66 -0.55
N ASP A 494 -8.04 48.23 -0.52
CA ASP A 494 -8.63 47.53 0.63
C ASP A 494 -8.46 46.01 0.45
N HIS A 495 -7.62 45.42 1.30
CA HIS A 495 -7.32 43.99 1.29
C HIS A 495 -8.08 43.20 2.36
N GLU A 496 -8.90 43.86 3.19
CA GLU A 496 -9.62 43.16 4.26
C GLU A 496 -10.59 42.09 3.73
N PRO A 497 -11.33 42.28 2.62
CA PRO A 497 -12.16 41.22 2.04
C PRO A 497 -11.38 39.95 1.69
N PHE A 498 -10.14 40.10 1.22
CA PHE A 498 -9.25 38.96 0.98
C PHE A 498 -8.83 38.30 2.30
N PHE A 499 -8.42 39.09 3.29
CA PHE A 499 -8.03 38.56 4.60
C PHE A 499 -9.17 37.82 5.30
N GLU A 500 -10.41 38.28 5.20
CA GLU A 500 -11.58 37.56 5.69
C GLU A 500 -11.71 36.16 5.08
N VAL A 501 -11.55 36.05 3.76
CA VAL A 501 -11.56 34.75 3.07
C VAL A 501 -10.41 33.88 3.57
N VAL A 502 -9.18 34.40 3.64
CA VAL A 502 -8.02 33.64 4.15
C VAL A 502 -8.27 33.10 5.55
N ARG A 503 -8.80 33.92 6.47
CA ARG A 503 -9.15 33.47 7.83
C ARG A 503 -10.19 32.34 7.79
N GLY A 504 -11.22 32.48 6.97
CA GLY A 504 -12.24 31.43 6.76
C GLY A 504 -11.65 30.11 6.27
N LEU A 505 -10.82 30.17 5.22
CA LEU A 505 -10.12 29.01 4.68
C LEU A 505 -9.18 28.39 5.72
N SER A 506 -8.44 29.18 6.49
CA SER A 506 -7.52 28.68 7.54
C SER A 506 -8.27 27.99 8.67
N VAL A 507 -9.41 28.53 9.11
CA VAL A 507 -10.23 27.91 10.15
C VAL A 507 -10.83 26.58 9.66
N ALA A 508 -11.36 26.54 8.44
CA ALA A 508 -11.88 25.32 7.84
C ALA A 508 -10.77 24.28 7.62
N GLY A 509 -9.65 24.68 6.99
CA GLY A 509 -8.48 23.85 6.77
C GLY A 509 -7.93 23.26 8.07
N ARG A 510 -7.88 24.06 9.15
CA ARG A 510 -7.41 23.60 10.46
C ARG A 510 -8.38 22.63 11.11
N LYS A 511 -9.68 22.90 11.03
CA LYS A 511 -10.74 22.00 11.52
C LYS A 511 -10.59 20.62 10.89
N TYR A 512 -10.45 20.54 9.56
CA TYR A 512 -10.33 19.26 8.87
C TYR A 512 -8.95 18.61 9.03
N TYR A 513 -7.86 19.38 9.07
CA TYR A 513 -6.55 18.86 9.45
C TYR A 513 -6.60 18.16 10.82
N SER A 514 -7.22 18.81 11.81
CA SER A 514 -7.40 18.21 13.13
C SER A 514 -8.27 16.96 13.06
N LYS A 515 -9.43 16.98 12.38
CA LYS A 515 -10.26 15.78 12.25
C LYS A 515 -9.54 14.60 11.58
N VAL A 516 -8.71 14.87 10.58
CA VAL A 516 -7.99 13.83 9.82
C VAL A 516 -6.81 13.27 10.60
N PHE A 517 -6.05 14.11 11.30
CA PHE A 517 -4.78 13.71 11.91
C PHE A 517 -4.78 13.64 13.43
N GLN A 518 -5.89 13.98 14.10
CA GLN A 518 -5.98 13.97 15.57
C GLN A 518 -5.65 12.61 16.17
N ASP A 519 -6.14 11.54 15.56
CA ASP A 519 -5.98 10.17 16.08
C ASP A 519 -4.70 9.49 15.56
N SER A 520 -3.82 10.24 14.91
CA SER A 520 -2.52 9.69 14.48
C SER A 520 -1.60 9.42 15.67
N GLY A 521 -0.82 8.33 15.58
CA GLY A 521 0.12 7.92 16.62
C GLY A 521 1.21 8.98 16.89
N LYS A 522 1.81 8.92 18.09
CA LYS A 522 2.84 9.89 18.54
C LYS A 522 3.99 10.04 17.57
N GLU A 523 4.46 8.94 16.98
CA GLU A 523 5.56 8.96 16.00
C GLU A 523 5.18 9.77 14.76
N PHE A 524 3.96 9.59 14.25
CA PHE A 524 3.50 10.37 13.11
C PHE A 524 3.25 11.84 13.46
N GLN A 525 2.77 12.14 14.67
CA GLN A 525 2.64 13.54 15.14
C GLN A 525 4.00 14.28 15.14
N VAL A 526 5.10 13.57 15.45
CA VAL A 526 6.46 14.13 15.33
C VAL A 526 6.79 14.45 13.87
N LYS A 527 6.42 13.58 12.92
CA LYS A 527 6.63 13.83 11.50
C LYS A 527 5.78 14.99 10.98
N LEU A 528 4.50 15.05 11.35
CA LEU A 528 3.63 16.18 11.04
C LEU A 528 4.21 17.51 11.55
N ALA A 529 4.82 17.51 12.74
CA ALA A 529 5.53 18.68 13.26
C ALA A 529 6.77 19.05 12.44
N GLY A 530 7.43 18.07 11.80
CA GLY A 530 8.50 18.28 10.83
C GLY A 530 7.98 18.88 9.52
N ILE A 531 6.93 18.30 8.94
CA ILE A 531 6.24 18.82 7.73
C ILE A 531 5.83 20.28 7.92
N LYS A 532 5.24 20.58 9.08
CA LYS A 532 4.83 21.94 9.48
C LYS A 532 5.98 22.96 9.46
N LYS A 533 7.24 22.56 9.58
CA LYS A 533 8.41 23.46 9.58
C LYS A 533 9.13 23.50 8.22
N SER A 534 8.72 22.67 7.29
CA SER A 534 9.37 22.50 5.99
C SER A 534 8.55 23.15 4.89
N LYS A 535 9.19 23.37 3.74
CA LYS A 535 8.56 23.90 2.53
C LYS A 535 9.05 23.14 1.31
N ASP A 536 8.30 23.26 0.24
CA ASP A 536 8.59 22.67 -1.09
C ASP A 536 8.78 21.15 -1.04
N LEU A 537 8.23 20.51 -0.01
CA LEU A 537 8.10 19.05 0.08
C LEU A 537 7.18 18.52 -1.01
N SER A 538 7.46 17.31 -1.49
CA SER A 538 6.69 16.60 -2.51
C SER A 538 5.77 15.56 -1.89
N PHE A 539 4.46 15.75 -2.02
CA PHE A 539 3.44 14.85 -1.49
C PHE A 539 2.78 14.05 -2.59
N GLN A 540 2.75 12.73 -2.43
CA GLN A 540 2.01 11.82 -3.30
C GLN A 540 0.72 11.36 -2.62
N ILE A 541 -0.41 11.61 -3.27
CA ILE A 541 -1.73 11.25 -2.74
C ILE A 541 -2.35 10.20 -3.66
N ALA A 542 -2.44 8.94 -3.21
CA ALA A 542 -3.15 7.91 -3.95
C ALA A 542 -4.64 7.87 -3.57
N ARG A 543 -5.52 8.11 -4.55
CA ARG A 543 -6.96 7.88 -4.43
C ARG A 543 -7.25 6.45 -4.84
N HIS A 544 -7.35 5.54 -3.86
CA HIS A 544 -7.75 4.16 -4.14
C HIS A 544 -9.22 4.06 -4.56
N GLU A 545 -9.99 5.12 -4.30
CA GLU A 545 -11.37 5.26 -4.76
C GLU A 545 -11.57 6.59 -5.51
N VAL A 546 -11.72 6.50 -6.83
CA VAL A 546 -11.77 7.66 -7.75
C VAL A 546 -12.94 8.61 -7.46
N ASN A 547 -14.01 8.09 -6.86
CA ASN A 547 -15.21 8.88 -6.61
C ASN A 547 -15.04 9.89 -5.45
N TYR A 548 -13.98 9.79 -4.66
CA TYR A 548 -13.79 10.65 -3.51
C TYR A 548 -12.77 11.74 -3.80
N ALA A 549 -13.15 12.97 -3.50
CA ALA A 549 -12.29 14.13 -3.55
C ALA A 549 -12.09 14.71 -2.16
N PHE A 550 -10.87 15.13 -1.88
CA PHE A 550 -10.53 15.85 -0.66
C PHE A 550 -9.55 16.96 -1.03
N PRO A 551 -9.80 18.23 -0.63
CA PRO A 551 -8.98 19.35 -1.09
C PRO A 551 -7.75 19.49 -0.21
N TRP A 552 -6.76 18.64 -0.50
CA TRP A 552 -5.48 18.60 0.17
C TRP A 552 -4.75 19.94 0.13
N GLN A 553 -4.93 20.73 -0.94
CA GLN A 553 -4.34 22.07 -1.07
C GLN A 553 -4.75 23.00 0.09
N MET A 554 -5.95 22.79 0.65
CA MET A 554 -6.52 23.63 1.70
C MET A 554 -6.18 23.19 3.13
N MET A 555 -5.47 22.06 3.29
CA MET A 555 -5.03 21.63 4.62
C MET A 555 -4.19 22.71 5.29
N TYR A 556 -4.60 23.12 6.49
CA TYR A 556 -3.95 24.17 7.26
C TYR A 556 -3.41 23.61 8.57
N ASP A 557 -2.09 23.45 8.63
CA ASP A 557 -1.43 22.79 9.77
C ASP A 557 -0.81 23.75 10.78
N TYR A 558 -0.84 25.06 10.50
CA TYR A 558 -0.41 26.11 11.43
C TYR A 558 -1.41 26.30 12.58
N SER A 559 -0.91 26.84 13.70
CA SER A 559 -1.77 27.20 14.82
C SER A 559 -2.64 28.39 14.43
N ILE A 560 -3.94 28.33 14.72
CA ILE A 560 -4.85 29.45 14.52
C ILE A 560 -5.00 30.24 15.83
N PRO A 561 -5.10 31.58 15.78
CA PRO A 561 -5.35 32.38 16.97
C PRO A 561 -6.73 32.10 17.57
N PRO A 562 -6.92 32.29 18.89
CA PRO A 562 -8.23 32.13 19.52
C PRO A 562 -9.22 33.17 19.01
N ASN A 563 -10.43 32.74 18.66
CA ASN A 563 -11.52 33.65 18.30
C ASN A 563 -12.18 34.20 19.58
N ILE A 564 -11.90 35.47 19.92
CA ILE A 564 -12.47 36.15 21.08
C ILE A 564 -13.63 37.02 20.60
N ALA A 565 -14.85 36.73 21.08
CA ALA A 565 -16.04 37.50 20.72
C ALA A 565 -15.86 39.00 21.05
N GLY A 566 -16.07 39.87 20.05
CA GLY A 566 -15.86 41.31 20.17
C GLY A 566 -14.41 41.78 20.11
N GLY A 567 -13.44 40.86 19.97
CA GLY A 567 -12.03 41.20 19.75
C GLY A 567 -11.74 41.60 18.31
N LEU A 568 -10.67 42.39 18.11
CA LEU A 568 -10.13 42.68 16.77
C LEU A 568 -9.69 41.41 16.05
N SER A 569 -9.99 41.31 14.75
CA SER A 569 -9.50 40.24 13.89
C SER A 569 -7.98 40.20 13.87
N TYR A 570 -7.41 38.99 13.99
CA TYR A 570 -5.97 38.82 13.89
C TYR A 570 -5.48 39.09 12.46
N PRO A 571 -4.29 39.69 12.28
CA PRO A 571 -3.72 39.92 10.96
C PRO A 571 -3.42 38.60 10.22
N VAL A 572 -3.36 38.68 8.90
CA VAL A 572 -2.87 37.62 8.02
C VAL A 572 -1.40 37.90 7.69
N CYS A 573 -0.46 36.97 7.95
CA CYS A 573 0.93 37.10 7.44
C CYS A 573 0.98 36.64 5.97
N MET A 574 1.43 37.57 5.12
CA MET A 574 1.68 37.39 3.67
C MET A 574 3.15 37.10 3.33
N GLY A 575 4.03 37.03 4.32
CA GLY A 575 5.49 36.86 4.15
C GLY A 575 6.29 38.16 4.08
N ALA A 576 5.64 39.31 3.85
CA ALA A 576 6.26 40.62 3.97
C ALA A 576 6.33 41.09 5.45
N ALA A 577 7.21 42.05 5.74
CA ALA A 577 7.16 42.78 7.00
C ALA A 577 5.81 43.51 7.10
N LEU A 578 4.97 43.12 8.06
CA LEU A 578 3.69 43.79 8.27
C LEU A 578 3.94 45.14 8.94
N GLU A 579 3.52 46.23 8.30
CA GLU A 579 3.41 47.54 8.96
C GLU A 579 2.20 47.51 9.92
N LEU A 580 2.40 46.93 11.10
CA LEU A 580 1.35 46.83 12.11
C LEU A 580 1.31 48.09 12.98
N GLU A 581 0.13 48.50 13.41
CA GLU A 581 -0.06 49.51 14.45
C GLU A 581 0.51 49.01 15.80
N PRO A 582 0.94 49.88 16.73
CA PRO A 582 1.58 49.48 17.98
C PRO A 582 0.78 48.44 18.81
N GLU A 583 -0.55 48.56 18.84
CA GLU A 583 -1.44 47.62 19.54
C GLU A 583 -1.53 46.25 18.84
N GLN A 584 -1.41 46.21 17.52
CA GLN A 584 -1.34 44.99 16.73
C GLN A 584 0.04 44.33 16.84
N ARG A 585 1.12 45.12 16.93
CA ARG A 585 2.48 44.63 17.20
C ARG A 585 2.58 43.92 18.55
N MET A 586 1.92 44.44 19.60
CA MET A 586 1.91 43.76 20.92
C MET A 586 1.26 42.37 20.87
N ARG A 587 0.38 42.10 19.90
CA ARG A 587 -0.23 40.78 19.67
C ARG A 587 0.55 39.91 18.69
N PHE A 588 1.48 40.50 17.94
CA PHE A 588 2.36 39.82 17.00
C PHE A 588 3.72 39.59 17.68
N ALA A 589 3.97 38.38 18.16
CA ALA A 589 5.28 38.00 18.70
C ALA A 589 6.33 37.77 17.58
N CYS A 590 6.37 38.64 16.57
CA CYS A 590 7.45 38.67 15.59
C CYS A 590 8.49 39.67 16.14
N ASN A 591 9.49 39.15 16.86
CA ASN A 591 10.53 39.99 17.45
C ASN A 591 11.19 40.86 16.37
N GLU A 592 11.16 42.18 16.60
CA GLU A 592 12.05 43.22 16.09
C GLU A 592 12.72 42.99 14.72
N GLY A 593 12.10 43.48 13.65
CA GLY A 593 12.82 43.93 12.44
C GLY A 593 13.44 42.86 11.53
N GLN A 594 13.33 41.57 11.86
CA GLN A 594 13.62 40.48 10.93
C GLN A 594 12.30 40.06 10.29
N GLY A 595 12.14 40.24 8.97
CA GLY A 595 10.89 39.97 8.23
C GLY A 595 10.24 38.61 8.54
N CYS A 596 8.92 38.45 8.24
CA CYS A 596 8.08 37.30 8.67
C CYS A 596 8.81 35.95 8.43
N PRO A 597 9.29 35.23 9.48
CA PRO A 597 9.94 33.95 9.30
C PRO A 597 8.90 32.82 9.30
N HIS A 598 7.78 33.00 8.56
CA HIS A 598 6.63 32.09 8.44
C HIS A 598 6.51 31.08 9.59
N ASN A 599 6.35 31.58 10.82
CA ASN A 599 6.64 30.76 12.00
C ASN A 599 5.40 29.96 12.42
N PRO A 600 5.46 28.61 12.37
CA PRO A 600 4.35 27.73 12.74
C PRO A 600 3.89 27.84 14.20
N GLY A 601 4.70 28.46 15.07
CA GLY A 601 4.43 28.67 16.49
C GLY A 601 3.76 30.00 16.83
N LEU A 602 3.59 30.92 15.87
CA LEU A 602 2.91 32.19 16.10
C LEU A 602 1.40 32.05 15.93
N TYR A 603 0.63 32.71 16.81
CA TYR A 603 -0.83 32.78 16.71
C TYR A 603 -1.25 33.84 15.67
N THR A 604 -1.07 33.51 14.39
CA THR A 604 -1.49 34.34 13.24
C THR A 604 -2.02 33.45 12.11
N TYR A 605 -2.81 34.03 11.22
CA TYR A 605 -3.23 33.39 9.97
C TYR A 605 -2.11 33.56 8.94
N CYS A 606 -1.31 32.54 8.69
CA CYS A 606 -0.18 32.60 7.76
C CYS A 606 -0.55 31.90 6.45
N ILE A 607 -0.31 32.52 5.30
CA ILE A 607 -0.61 31.88 4.00
C ILE A 607 0.22 30.62 3.75
N GLU A 608 1.43 30.53 4.33
CA GLU A 608 2.23 29.29 4.29
C GLU A 608 1.69 28.20 5.23
N GLY A 609 0.66 28.47 6.04
CA GLY A 609 -0.03 27.42 6.78
C GLY A 609 -0.77 26.44 5.88
N PHE A 610 -1.11 26.84 4.64
CA PHE A 610 -1.77 25.98 3.65
C PHE A 610 -0.76 25.09 2.93
N TRP A 611 -1.06 23.80 2.84
CA TRP A 611 -0.25 22.87 2.07
C TRP A 611 -0.14 23.25 0.59
N GLY A 612 -1.22 23.75 -0.04
CA GLY A 612 -1.24 24.12 -1.46
C GLY A 612 -0.37 25.31 -1.82
N VAL A 613 -0.01 26.14 -0.83
CA VAL A 613 0.97 27.21 -0.97
C VAL A 613 2.36 26.70 -0.66
N ARG A 614 2.51 25.87 0.39
CA ARG A 614 3.83 25.52 0.94
C ARG A 614 4.47 24.28 0.33
N HIS A 615 3.71 23.35 -0.23
CA HIS A 615 4.18 22.04 -0.70
C HIS A 615 3.74 21.76 -2.14
N GLN A 616 4.47 20.88 -2.80
CA GLN A 616 4.13 20.33 -4.11
C GLN A 616 3.25 19.10 -3.90
N MET A 617 2.13 19.01 -4.61
CA MET A 617 1.18 17.92 -4.46
C MET A 617 0.87 17.29 -5.80
N GLU A 618 0.85 15.97 -5.81
CA GLU A 618 0.35 15.14 -6.91
C GLU A 618 -0.75 14.21 -6.38
N GLN A 619 -1.71 13.88 -7.24
CA GLN A 619 -2.75 12.90 -6.91
C GLN A 619 -2.74 11.78 -7.95
N LEU A 620 -2.68 10.54 -7.50
CA LEU A 620 -2.72 9.35 -8.35
C LEU A 620 -4.13 8.77 -8.32
N LEU A 621 -4.62 8.39 -9.50
CA LEU A 621 -5.88 7.68 -9.65
C LEU A 621 -5.61 6.19 -9.83
N THR A 622 -6.53 5.35 -9.35
CA THR A 622 -6.51 3.93 -9.69
C THR A 622 -6.78 3.76 -11.18
N ALA A 623 -5.81 3.22 -11.91
CA ALA A 623 -6.00 2.78 -13.28
C ALA A 623 -6.39 1.29 -13.27
N GLU A 624 -7.38 0.91 -14.06
CA GLU A 624 -7.71 -0.52 -14.28
C GLU A 624 -6.59 -1.25 -15.02
N ARG A 625 -5.68 -0.50 -15.68
CA ARG A 625 -4.46 -0.98 -16.33
C ARG A 625 -3.38 0.07 -16.17
N GLY A 626 -2.14 -0.36 -15.94
CA GLY A 626 -1.02 0.58 -15.80
C GLY A 626 -0.61 1.06 -17.19
N GLU A 627 -0.17 2.28 -17.33
CA GLU A 627 0.74 2.73 -18.40
C GLU A 627 1.91 3.42 -17.72
N ASP A 628 3.08 3.58 -18.35
CA ASP A 628 4.22 4.26 -17.72
C ASP A 628 3.80 5.64 -17.23
N THR A 629 4.20 5.99 -16.01
CA THR A 629 3.98 7.33 -15.51
C THR A 629 4.79 8.27 -16.37
N VAL A 630 4.11 9.11 -17.15
CA VAL A 630 4.77 10.05 -18.02
C VAL A 630 5.37 11.16 -17.16
N THR A 631 6.69 11.37 -17.26
CA THR A 631 7.38 12.50 -16.61
C THR A 631 7.81 13.56 -17.60
N VAL A 632 7.86 13.23 -18.89
CA VAL A 632 8.21 14.16 -19.95
C VAL A 632 7.28 13.92 -21.13
N ILE A 633 6.56 14.95 -21.56
CA ILE A 633 5.77 14.94 -22.79
C ILE A 633 6.60 15.61 -23.88
N LYS A 634 6.91 14.87 -24.93
CA LYS A 634 7.56 15.44 -26.12
C LYS A 634 6.51 16.09 -27.02
N THR A 635 6.77 17.31 -27.47
CA THR A 635 5.86 17.99 -28.40
C THR A 635 5.82 17.29 -29.75
N GLY A 636 4.61 16.96 -30.24
CA GLY A 636 4.37 16.42 -31.58
C GLY A 636 4.17 17.53 -32.63
N ALA A 637 3.50 17.18 -33.73
CA ALA A 637 3.14 18.16 -34.78
C ALA A 637 2.20 19.25 -34.25
N ASN A 638 1.34 18.89 -33.30
CA ASN A 638 0.51 19.82 -32.54
C ASN A 638 1.03 19.87 -31.10
N SER A 639 1.54 21.02 -30.66
CA SER A 639 1.88 21.20 -29.24
C SER A 639 0.62 21.31 -28.39
N ILE A 640 -0.31 22.17 -28.82
CA ILE A 640 -1.54 22.48 -28.08
C ILE A 640 -2.76 22.29 -28.98
N VAL A 641 -3.77 21.59 -28.48
CA VAL A 641 -5.15 21.64 -29.00
C VAL A 641 -6.00 22.44 -28.03
N TYR A 642 -6.72 23.44 -28.54
CA TYR A 642 -7.56 24.32 -27.74
C TYR A 642 -9.02 24.18 -28.15
N SER A 643 -9.79 23.57 -27.26
CA SER A 643 -11.24 23.37 -27.32
C SER A 643 -11.92 24.41 -26.45
N ASN A 644 -12.56 25.40 -27.06
CA ASN A 644 -13.21 26.50 -26.35
C ASN A 644 -14.67 26.66 -26.76
N ASN A 645 -15.59 26.68 -25.80
CA ASN A 645 -17.01 26.97 -26.06
C ASN A 645 -17.49 28.33 -25.54
N LEU A 646 -16.60 29.14 -24.97
CA LEU A 646 -16.87 30.47 -24.45
C LEU A 646 -16.59 31.56 -25.49
N THR A 647 -17.35 32.66 -25.42
CA THR A 647 -17.23 33.83 -26.31
C THR A 647 -16.97 35.14 -25.56
N ASP A 648 -16.68 35.06 -24.27
CA ASP A 648 -16.47 36.21 -23.39
C ASP A 648 -15.09 36.87 -23.57
N GLY A 649 -14.85 37.97 -22.85
CA GLY A 649 -13.59 38.72 -22.93
C GLY A 649 -12.36 37.88 -22.56
N PRO A 650 -12.35 37.21 -21.39
CA PRO A 650 -11.22 36.38 -20.99
C PRO A 650 -10.89 35.23 -21.95
N SER A 651 -11.89 34.52 -22.49
CA SER A 651 -11.63 33.44 -23.47
C SER A 651 -11.03 33.95 -24.77
N LYS A 652 -11.42 35.14 -25.23
CA LYS A 652 -10.81 35.80 -26.40
C LYS A 652 -9.37 36.22 -26.11
N GLN A 653 -9.10 36.76 -24.93
CA GLN A 653 -7.75 37.12 -24.52
C GLN A 653 -6.87 35.88 -24.45
N LEU A 654 -7.33 34.80 -23.81
CA LEU A 654 -6.61 33.53 -23.78
C LEU A 654 -6.32 33.02 -25.19
N SER A 655 -7.32 33.03 -26.09
CA SER A 655 -7.11 32.61 -27.48
C SER A 655 -6.05 33.44 -28.20
N ALA A 656 -5.94 34.74 -27.90
CA ALA A 656 -4.92 35.61 -28.47
C ALA A 656 -3.53 35.32 -27.88
N THR A 657 -3.43 35.10 -26.58
CA THR A 657 -2.18 34.70 -25.92
C THR A 657 -1.69 33.35 -26.44
N LEU A 658 -2.59 32.36 -26.53
CA LEU A 658 -2.25 31.03 -27.01
C LEU A 658 -1.78 31.03 -28.46
N ALA A 659 -2.14 32.01 -29.29
CA ALA A 659 -1.68 32.11 -30.67
C ALA A 659 -0.14 32.08 -30.79
N ALA A 660 0.60 32.49 -29.76
CA ALA A 660 2.06 32.38 -29.69
C ALA A 660 2.57 30.92 -29.75
N TYR A 661 1.75 29.95 -29.34
CA TYR A 661 2.05 28.51 -29.39
C TYR A 661 1.46 27.80 -30.62
N ASN A 662 0.84 28.56 -31.55
CA ASN A 662 0.18 28.04 -32.75
C ASN A 662 -0.77 26.84 -32.49
N PRO A 663 -1.79 27.00 -31.64
CA PRO A 663 -2.65 25.91 -31.20
C PRO A 663 -3.58 25.45 -32.33
N LEU A 664 -3.88 24.16 -32.38
CA LEU A 664 -4.97 23.64 -33.18
C LEU A 664 -6.30 23.98 -32.50
N LEU A 665 -7.05 24.91 -33.09
CA LEU A 665 -8.36 25.32 -32.59
C LEU A 665 -9.43 24.30 -33.00
N VAL A 666 -10.18 23.79 -32.02
CA VAL A 666 -11.34 22.92 -32.29
C VAL A 666 -12.51 23.76 -32.80
N ARG A 667 -13.05 23.38 -33.95
CA ARG A 667 -14.17 24.03 -34.62
C ARG A 667 -15.33 23.04 -34.80
N HIS A 668 -16.48 23.53 -35.25
CA HIS A 668 -17.66 22.67 -35.46
C HIS A 668 -17.45 21.55 -36.49
N ASP A 669 -16.55 21.75 -37.45
CA ASP A 669 -16.15 20.78 -38.48
C ASP A 669 -15.01 19.86 -38.01
N SER A 670 -14.45 20.09 -36.83
CA SER A 670 -13.44 19.24 -36.21
C SER A 670 -14.06 18.01 -35.54
N ASP A 671 -13.29 16.94 -35.46
CA ASP A 671 -13.58 15.77 -34.64
C ASP A 671 -12.48 15.64 -33.59
N LEU A 672 -12.77 16.11 -32.37
CA LEU A 672 -11.80 16.09 -31.28
C LEU A 672 -11.36 14.67 -30.95
N MET A 673 -12.27 13.68 -31.00
CA MET A 673 -11.92 12.29 -30.68
C MET A 673 -10.94 11.73 -31.70
N ASN A 674 -11.15 12.00 -33.00
CA ASN A 674 -10.19 11.56 -34.03
C ASN A 674 -8.85 12.28 -33.91
N ILE A 675 -8.83 13.56 -33.52
CA ILE A 675 -7.57 14.28 -33.25
C ILE A 675 -6.79 13.59 -32.12
N LEU A 676 -7.48 13.22 -31.03
CA LEU A 676 -6.87 12.60 -29.86
C LEU A 676 -6.47 11.14 -30.10
N TRP A 677 -7.22 10.35 -30.87
CA TRP A 677 -6.89 8.96 -31.13
C TRP A 677 -5.85 8.75 -32.25
N ASN A 678 -5.54 9.77 -33.04
CA ASN A 678 -4.50 9.71 -34.06
C ASN A 678 -3.17 10.25 -33.53
N GLU A 679 -2.17 9.38 -33.38
CA GLU A 679 -0.82 9.71 -32.87
C GLU A 679 -0.15 10.88 -33.63
N GLN A 680 -0.42 11.04 -34.93
CA GLN A 680 0.17 12.14 -35.73
C GLN A 680 -0.42 13.51 -35.41
N SER A 681 -1.68 13.55 -34.96
CA SER A 681 -2.38 14.79 -34.63
C SER A 681 -2.57 15.01 -33.14
N ARG A 682 -2.34 13.99 -32.32
CA ARG A 682 -2.53 14.03 -30.86
C ARG A 682 -1.60 15.11 -30.26
N PRO A 683 -2.12 15.98 -29.39
CA PRO A 683 -1.33 17.08 -28.85
C PRO A 683 -0.48 16.66 -27.66
N ALA A 684 0.57 17.44 -27.35
CA ALA A 684 1.22 17.37 -26.05
C ALA A 684 0.33 17.94 -24.93
N THR A 685 -0.49 18.94 -25.23
CA THR A 685 -1.45 19.52 -24.29
C THR A 685 -2.83 19.70 -24.92
N LEU A 686 -3.85 19.13 -24.28
CA LEU A 686 -5.25 19.39 -24.59
C LEU A 686 -5.79 20.41 -23.59
N VAL A 687 -6.30 21.53 -24.07
CA VAL A 687 -6.99 22.53 -23.26
C VAL A 687 -8.47 22.50 -23.60
N VAL A 688 -9.30 22.10 -22.65
CA VAL A 688 -10.76 22.16 -22.72
C VAL A 688 -11.22 23.28 -21.81
N PHE A 689 -11.67 24.38 -22.40
CA PHE A 689 -12.13 25.57 -21.71
C PHE A 689 -13.59 25.86 -22.03
N GLY A 690 -14.49 25.72 -21.06
CA GLY A 690 -15.91 25.84 -21.38
C GLY A 690 -16.91 25.55 -20.28
N HIS A 691 -18.18 25.55 -20.62
CA HIS A 691 -19.25 25.14 -19.69
C HIS A 691 -19.47 23.63 -19.69
N MET A 692 -19.67 23.06 -18.50
CA MET A 692 -20.18 21.71 -18.30
C MET A 692 -21.71 21.76 -18.31
N GLN A 693 -22.35 21.06 -19.24
CA GLN A 693 -23.79 20.90 -19.28
C GLN A 693 -24.20 19.64 -18.51
N THR A 694 -25.13 19.78 -17.57
CA THR A 694 -25.68 18.65 -16.80
C THR A 694 -27.19 18.50 -16.91
N ASP A 695 -27.88 19.52 -17.44
CA ASP A 695 -29.30 19.41 -17.72
C ASP A 695 -29.54 18.37 -18.81
N ILE A 696 -30.60 17.58 -18.64
CA ILE A 696 -31.07 16.64 -19.64
C ILE A 696 -31.79 17.45 -20.73
N ILE A 697 -31.16 17.53 -21.90
CA ILE A 697 -31.71 18.21 -23.07
C ILE A 697 -32.02 17.16 -24.13
N THR A 698 -33.24 17.22 -24.69
CA THR A 698 -33.68 16.25 -25.71
C THR A 698 -32.78 16.32 -26.94
N GLY A 699 -32.21 15.17 -27.33
CA GLY A 699 -31.30 15.06 -28.48
C GLY A 699 -29.82 15.26 -28.13
N GLU A 700 -29.49 15.59 -26.89
CA GLU A 700 -28.12 15.65 -26.37
C GLU A 700 -27.85 14.46 -25.43
N PRO A 701 -26.57 14.10 -25.15
CA PRO A 701 -26.26 13.07 -24.16
C PRO A 701 -26.88 13.37 -22.79
N ALA A 702 -27.53 12.37 -22.18
CA ALA A 702 -28.22 12.50 -20.89
C ALA A 702 -27.26 12.39 -19.67
N GLU A 703 -26.04 12.88 -19.84
CA GLU A 703 -24.96 12.83 -18.86
C GLU A 703 -24.17 14.16 -18.84
N PRO A 704 -23.32 14.40 -17.83
CA PRO A 704 -22.39 15.54 -17.82
C PRO A 704 -21.54 15.55 -19.09
N ARG A 705 -21.53 16.71 -19.76
CA ARG A 705 -20.90 16.85 -21.08
C ARG A 705 -20.41 18.27 -21.34
N ILE A 706 -19.35 18.40 -22.12
CA ILE A 706 -18.74 19.69 -22.48
C ILE A 706 -18.84 19.87 -23.99
N LEU A 707 -19.36 21.01 -24.45
CA LEU A 707 -19.32 21.35 -25.87
C LEU A 707 -17.88 21.70 -26.27
N THR A 708 -17.39 21.14 -27.38
CA THR A 708 -15.97 21.24 -27.77
C THR A 708 -15.61 22.48 -28.61
N PHE A 709 -16.59 23.31 -28.97
CA PHE A 709 -16.41 24.53 -29.78
C PHE A 709 -17.47 25.59 -29.45
N GLN A 710 -17.32 26.81 -29.97
CA GLN A 710 -18.27 27.90 -29.78
C GLN A 710 -19.59 27.64 -30.53
N LYS A 711 -20.71 27.53 -29.79
CA LYS A 711 -22.01 27.11 -30.33
C LYS A 711 -22.54 27.99 -31.47
N ASP A 712 -22.26 29.29 -31.44
CA ASP A 712 -22.64 30.27 -32.47
C ASP A 712 -21.97 30.02 -33.82
N THR A 713 -20.87 29.26 -33.85
CA THR A 713 -20.23 28.82 -35.09
C THR A 713 -20.91 27.61 -35.73
N TRP A 714 -21.92 27.01 -35.08
CA TRP A 714 -22.68 25.89 -35.64
C TRP A 714 -23.54 26.36 -36.83
N PRO A 715 -23.42 25.74 -38.02
CA PRO A 715 -24.08 26.24 -39.24
C PRO A 715 -25.61 26.27 -39.18
N ASN A 716 -26.24 25.43 -38.35
CA ASN A 716 -27.69 25.37 -38.23
C ASN A 716 -28.15 25.20 -36.76
N PRO A 717 -28.43 26.29 -36.05
CA PRO A 717 -28.82 26.23 -34.63
C PRO A 717 -30.15 25.51 -34.37
N ALA A 718 -30.95 25.21 -35.39
CA ALA A 718 -32.20 24.46 -35.26
C ALA A 718 -31.99 22.93 -35.24
N ILE A 719 -30.81 22.44 -35.65
CA ILE A 719 -30.47 21.01 -35.63
C ILE A 719 -29.76 20.70 -34.31
N PRO A 720 -30.23 19.69 -33.54
CA PRO A 720 -29.52 19.22 -32.35
C PRO A 720 -28.07 18.86 -32.66
N LEU A 721 -27.16 19.22 -31.76
CA LEU A 721 -25.74 18.90 -31.90
C LEU A 721 -25.55 17.39 -31.84
N PRO A 722 -24.88 16.76 -32.82
CA PRO A 722 -24.68 15.33 -32.81
C PRO A 722 -23.74 14.90 -31.66
N PRO A 723 -23.82 13.64 -31.18
CA PRO A 723 -23.08 13.20 -29.99
C PRO A 723 -21.57 13.39 -30.04
N ASP A 724 -20.95 13.30 -31.23
CA ASP A 724 -19.50 13.46 -31.48
C ASP A 724 -18.99 14.89 -31.26
N LYS A 725 -19.88 15.87 -31.09
CA LYS A 725 -19.55 17.26 -30.79
C LYS A 725 -19.41 17.56 -29.30
N TRP A 726 -19.81 16.61 -28.47
CA TRP A 726 -19.72 16.67 -27.03
C TRP A 726 -18.54 15.86 -26.53
N LEU A 727 -17.86 16.35 -25.49
CA LEU A 727 -16.97 15.55 -24.68
C LEU A 727 -17.76 15.02 -23.49
N SER A 728 -17.90 13.70 -23.38
CA SER A 728 -18.68 13.05 -22.32
C SER A 728 -18.11 11.67 -21.98
N HIS A 729 -18.54 11.11 -20.85
CA HIS A 729 -18.08 9.81 -20.38
C HIS A 729 -18.34 8.71 -21.40
N TRP A 730 -19.59 8.58 -21.86
CA TRP A 730 -19.99 7.59 -22.84
C TRP A 730 -19.15 7.65 -24.12
N LEU A 731 -18.82 8.86 -24.60
CA LEU A 731 -18.03 8.99 -25.82
C LEU A 731 -16.59 8.50 -25.62
N LEU A 732 -15.95 8.90 -24.52
CA LEU A 732 -14.59 8.48 -24.19
C LEU A 732 -14.52 6.97 -23.91
N ASP A 733 -15.41 6.44 -23.09
CA ASP A 733 -15.47 5.01 -22.76
C ASP A 733 -15.68 4.14 -24.02
N ASN A 734 -16.57 4.56 -24.93
CA ASN A 734 -16.74 3.89 -26.21
C ASN A 734 -15.48 3.95 -27.08
N LYS A 735 -14.77 5.09 -27.08
CA LYS A 735 -13.53 5.24 -27.85
C LYS A 735 -12.43 4.33 -27.29
N ILE A 736 -12.26 4.29 -25.97
CA ILE A 736 -11.31 3.40 -25.27
C ILE A 736 -11.63 1.93 -25.57
N THR A 737 -12.91 1.57 -25.51
CA THR A 737 -13.36 0.19 -25.75
C THR A 737 -13.18 -0.26 -27.20
N ASN A 738 -13.46 0.60 -28.17
CA ASN A 738 -13.45 0.23 -29.59
C ASN A 738 -12.09 0.45 -30.28
N ASP A 739 -11.42 1.57 -30.01
CA ASP A 739 -10.22 2.01 -30.75
C ASP A 739 -8.92 1.78 -29.96
N LEU A 740 -9.00 1.06 -28.83
CA LEU A 740 -7.95 0.88 -27.82
C LEU A 740 -7.57 2.20 -27.14
N PHE A 741 -6.85 2.08 -26.02
CA PHE A 741 -6.26 3.22 -25.30
C PHE A 741 -5.10 3.85 -26.11
N TRP A 742 -4.66 5.05 -25.71
CA TRP A 742 -3.56 5.74 -26.36
C TRP A 742 -2.25 4.98 -26.14
N ASN A 743 -1.65 4.52 -27.22
CA ASN A 743 -0.26 4.10 -27.23
C ASN A 743 0.61 5.17 -27.93
N GLY A 744 1.92 5.12 -27.68
CA GLY A 744 2.89 5.99 -28.35
C GLY A 744 3.01 7.39 -27.75
N ASN A 745 3.64 8.30 -28.48
CA ASN A 745 3.86 9.69 -28.05
C ASN A 745 3.21 10.66 -29.05
N PRO A 746 2.64 11.79 -28.60
CA PRO A 746 2.59 12.24 -27.20
C PRO A 746 1.48 11.57 -26.38
N LEU A 747 1.67 11.52 -25.06
CA LEU A 747 0.60 11.27 -24.09
C LEU A 747 0.21 12.63 -23.48
N PRO A 748 -1.00 13.16 -23.74
CA PRO A 748 -1.33 14.55 -23.44
C PRO A 748 -1.41 14.87 -21.95
N LEU A 749 -0.98 16.09 -21.60
CA LEU A 749 -1.49 16.82 -20.43
C LEU A 749 -2.88 17.36 -20.78
N VAL A 750 -3.91 17.01 -20.00
CA VAL A 750 -5.29 17.45 -20.23
C VAL A 750 -5.69 18.51 -19.21
N LEU A 751 -6.01 19.72 -19.65
CA LEU A 751 -6.57 20.78 -18.82
C LEU A 751 -8.10 20.82 -19.01
N LEU A 752 -8.85 20.38 -18.00
CA LEU A 752 -10.31 20.44 -17.93
C LEU A 752 -10.72 21.64 -17.08
N VAL A 753 -10.74 22.82 -17.70
CA VAL A 753 -11.01 24.09 -17.02
C VAL A 753 -12.43 24.52 -17.37
N THR A 754 -13.41 24.18 -16.53
CA THR A 754 -14.83 24.41 -16.84
C THR A 754 -15.53 25.39 -15.89
N CYS A 755 -16.38 26.26 -16.45
CA CYS A 755 -17.14 27.27 -15.70
C CYS A 755 -18.62 26.85 -15.51
N TYR A 756 -19.19 27.16 -14.34
CA TYR A 756 -20.63 27.22 -13.99
C TYR A 756 -21.57 26.04 -14.33
N ASN A 757 -22.19 25.54 -13.26
CA ASN A 757 -23.48 24.82 -13.16
C ASN A 757 -23.53 23.34 -13.54
N SER A 758 -22.56 22.62 -12.99
CA SER A 758 -22.91 21.68 -11.94
C SER A 758 -21.75 21.66 -10.96
N THR A 759 -22.04 21.88 -9.68
CA THR A 759 -21.18 21.43 -8.58
C THR A 759 -20.50 20.13 -9.00
N MET A 760 -19.19 19.98 -8.77
CA MET A 760 -18.56 18.66 -8.71
C MET A 760 -19.23 17.87 -7.59
N LYS A 761 -20.48 17.45 -7.84
CA LYS A 761 -21.13 16.40 -7.11
C LYS A 761 -20.27 15.20 -7.44
N ILE A 762 -19.82 14.53 -6.38
CA ILE A 762 -19.24 13.20 -6.39
C ILE A 762 -19.83 12.43 -7.58
N GLY A 763 -19.06 12.28 -8.68
CA GLY A 763 -19.46 11.55 -9.89
C GLY A 763 -19.43 12.27 -11.24
N SER A 764 -19.57 13.60 -11.37
CA SER A 764 -19.77 14.23 -12.71
C SER A 764 -18.48 14.43 -13.53
N LEU A 765 -17.44 15.01 -12.94
CA LEU A 765 -16.11 15.15 -13.57
C LEU A 765 -15.23 13.93 -13.32
N ASN A 766 -15.52 13.17 -12.28
CA ASN A 766 -14.75 11.97 -11.95
C ASN A 766 -14.80 10.93 -13.07
N SER A 767 -15.91 10.83 -13.82
CA SER A 767 -16.00 9.93 -14.98
C SER A 767 -15.08 10.39 -16.12
N ILE A 768 -15.18 11.63 -16.58
CA ILE A 768 -14.32 12.16 -17.67
C ILE A 768 -12.83 12.13 -17.28
N ILE A 769 -12.49 12.49 -16.04
CA ILE A 769 -11.11 12.39 -15.52
C ILE A 769 -10.65 10.93 -15.53
N LYS A 770 -11.48 10.00 -15.03
CA LYS A 770 -11.17 8.56 -15.06
C LYS A 770 -10.97 8.07 -16.50
N ASP A 771 -11.79 8.53 -17.43
CA ASP A 771 -11.73 8.09 -18.82
C ASP A 771 -10.46 8.60 -19.51
N PHE A 772 -10.09 9.87 -19.34
CA PHE A 772 -8.80 10.36 -19.85
C PHE A 772 -7.61 9.66 -19.22
N HIS A 773 -7.68 9.36 -17.93
CA HIS A 773 -6.64 8.60 -17.24
C HIS A 773 -6.54 7.18 -17.81
N THR A 774 -7.69 6.53 -18.03
CA THR A 774 -7.79 5.20 -18.64
C THR A 774 -7.34 5.21 -20.11
N ALA A 775 -7.55 6.32 -20.81
CA ALA A 775 -7.09 6.52 -22.17
C ALA A 775 -5.57 6.68 -22.27
N GLY A 776 -4.85 6.96 -21.17
CA GLY A 776 -3.38 7.13 -21.16
C GLY A 776 -2.91 8.58 -21.04
N ALA A 777 -3.76 9.51 -20.55
CA ALA A 777 -3.32 10.88 -20.31
C ALA A 777 -2.14 10.93 -19.31
N ALA A 778 -1.12 11.73 -19.61
CA ALA A 778 0.07 11.89 -18.77
C ALA A 778 -0.25 12.52 -17.42
N ALA A 779 -1.12 13.54 -17.44
CA ALA A 779 -1.75 14.14 -16.28
C ALA A 779 -3.03 14.86 -16.70
N ILE A 780 -3.91 15.10 -15.75
CA ILE A 780 -5.18 15.79 -15.93
C ILE A 780 -5.28 16.86 -14.84
N VAL A 781 -5.50 18.10 -15.23
CA VAL A 781 -5.79 19.19 -14.30
C VAL A 781 -7.26 19.54 -14.42
N GLY A 782 -8.00 19.44 -13.32
CA GLY A 782 -9.41 19.80 -13.23
C GLY A 782 -9.67 20.91 -12.20
N THR A 783 -10.91 21.38 -12.14
CA THR A 783 -11.38 22.38 -11.18
C THR A 783 -12.28 21.73 -10.13
N GLU A 784 -11.98 21.86 -8.83
CA GLU A 784 -12.77 21.26 -7.73
C GLU A 784 -14.13 21.95 -7.48
N CYS A 785 -14.30 23.18 -7.96
CA CYS A 785 -15.53 23.95 -7.87
C CYS A 785 -15.76 24.76 -9.14
N ASP A 786 -16.94 25.37 -9.24
CA ASP A 786 -17.23 26.32 -10.32
C ASP A 786 -16.24 27.49 -10.28
N ILE A 787 -15.75 27.87 -11.46
CA ILE A 787 -14.88 29.04 -11.64
C ILE A 787 -15.44 29.99 -12.68
N VAL A 788 -15.01 31.24 -12.56
CA VAL A 788 -15.16 32.27 -13.60
C VAL A 788 -14.06 32.12 -14.66
N SER A 789 -14.38 32.55 -15.88
CA SER A 789 -13.52 32.38 -17.05
C SER A 789 -12.22 33.19 -16.96
N ASP A 790 -12.18 34.31 -16.24
CA ASP A 790 -10.95 35.09 -16.08
C ASP A 790 -9.88 34.36 -15.26
N LEU A 791 -10.28 33.69 -14.17
CA LEU A 791 -9.37 32.84 -13.40
C LEU A 791 -8.92 31.62 -14.21
N GLY A 792 -9.86 30.97 -14.91
CA GLY A 792 -9.54 29.82 -15.76
C GLY A 792 -8.56 30.18 -16.87
N ALA A 793 -8.78 31.31 -17.53
CA ALA A 793 -7.89 31.83 -18.56
C ALA A 793 -6.50 32.13 -18.01
N LEU A 794 -6.42 32.83 -16.88
CA LEU A 794 -5.15 33.17 -16.25
C LEU A 794 -4.37 31.93 -15.78
N PHE A 795 -5.07 30.93 -15.24
CA PHE A 795 -4.44 29.67 -14.84
C PHE A 795 -3.84 28.94 -16.04
N ILE A 796 -4.59 28.80 -17.14
CA ILE A 796 -4.09 28.16 -18.36
C ILE A 796 -2.86 28.90 -18.88
N GLU A 797 -2.92 30.23 -18.96
CA GLU A 797 -1.81 31.06 -19.42
C GLU A 797 -0.55 30.86 -18.56
N GLU A 798 -0.65 31.05 -17.23
CA GLU A 798 0.51 30.92 -16.34
C GLU A 798 1.05 29.49 -16.29
N LEU A 799 0.18 28.48 -16.33
CA LEU A 799 0.60 27.09 -16.30
C LEU A 799 1.38 26.73 -17.57
N LEU A 800 0.88 27.12 -18.74
CA LEU A 800 1.55 26.83 -20.01
C LEU A 800 2.86 27.61 -20.15
N GLU A 801 2.91 28.86 -19.69
CA GLU A 801 4.16 29.64 -19.59
C GLU A 801 5.19 28.88 -18.75
N SER A 802 4.82 28.42 -17.56
CA SER A 802 5.70 27.66 -16.68
C SER A 802 6.17 26.33 -17.30
N LEU A 803 5.29 25.61 -18.00
CA LEU A 803 5.63 24.30 -18.57
C LEU A 803 6.44 24.39 -19.86
N TYR A 804 6.05 25.26 -20.80
CA TYR A 804 6.70 25.36 -22.12
C TYR A 804 7.92 26.28 -22.10
N ASN A 805 7.86 27.41 -21.38
CA ASN A 805 8.90 28.43 -21.42
C ASN A 805 9.86 28.35 -20.22
N GLU A 806 9.33 28.21 -19.00
CA GLU A 806 10.17 28.07 -17.79
C GLU A 806 10.69 26.64 -17.60
N LYS A 807 10.10 25.64 -18.28
CA LYS A 807 10.44 24.21 -18.25
C LYS A 807 10.45 23.62 -16.82
N ILE A 808 9.58 24.11 -15.93
CA ILE A 808 9.43 23.60 -14.56
C ILE A 808 8.41 22.46 -14.52
N SER A 809 8.40 21.69 -13.41
CA SER A 809 7.46 20.57 -13.25
C SER A 809 6.03 21.03 -12.98
N LEU A 810 5.05 20.19 -13.31
CA LEU A 810 3.63 20.47 -13.14
C LEU A 810 3.24 20.83 -11.70
N ALA A 811 3.71 20.07 -10.70
CA ALA A 811 3.40 20.37 -9.30
C ALA A 811 4.03 21.70 -8.85
N GLN A 812 5.25 22.00 -9.32
CA GLN A 812 5.90 23.28 -9.03
C GLN A 812 5.17 24.45 -9.70
N ALA A 813 4.69 24.27 -10.94
CA ALA A 813 3.93 25.30 -11.67
C ALA A 813 2.60 25.62 -10.96
N ILE A 814 1.87 24.59 -10.51
CA ILE A 814 0.63 24.78 -9.73
C ILE A 814 0.91 25.44 -8.37
N GLN A 815 1.97 25.01 -7.68
CA GLN A 815 2.38 25.66 -6.43
C GLN A 815 2.75 27.13 -6.65
N ASN A 816 3.47 27.45 -7.73
CA ASN A 816 3.83 28.82 -8.09
C ASN A 816 2.59 29.66 -8.39
N PHE A 817 1.63 29.13 -9.15
CA PHE A 817 0.34 29.78 -9.36
C PHE A 817 -0.32 30.11 -8.03
N ASN A 818 -0.41 29.12 -7.12
CA ASN A 818 -1.04 29.31 -5.81
C ASN A 818 -0.36 30.41 -4.98
N LYS A 819 0.98 30.38 -4.91
CA LYS A 819 1.80 31.41 -4.25
C LYS A 819 1.54 32.79 -4.85
N LYS A 820 1.58 32.92 -6.19
CA LYS A 820 1.34 34.19 -6.91
C LYS A 820 -0.06 34.74 -6.62
N ARG A 821 -1.11 33.90 -6.66
CA ARG A 821 -2.48 34.33 -6.38
C ARG A 821 -2.64 34.90 -4.97
N PHE A 822 -2.11 34.22 -3.96
CA PHE A 822 -2.14 34.73 -2.59
C PHE A 822 -1.35 36.03 -2.45
N LEU A 823 -0.13 36.11 -3.00
CA LEU A 823 0.68 37.33 -2.96
C LEU A 823 0.05 38.50 -3.72
N SER A 824 -0.81 38.22 -4.71
CA SER A 824 -1.63 39.20 -5.40
C SER A 824 -3.01 39.40 -4.76
N TYR A 825 -3.18 39.07 -3.48
CA TYR A 825 -4.43 39.25 -2.72
C TYR A 825 -5.68 38.62 -3.39
N ASN A 826 -5.49 37.48 -4.06
CA ASN A 826 -6.55 36.70 -4.66
C ASN A 826 -6.62 35.33 -3.94
N PRO A 827 -7.73 35.00 -3.25
CA PRO A 827 -7.80 33.80 -2.42
C PRO A 827 -8.14 32.53 -3.23
N LEU A 828 -8.32 32.64 -4.55
CA LEU A 828 -8.86 31.58 -5.42
C LEU A 828 -7.77 30.63 -5.97
N ALA A 829 -6.70 30.41 -5.20
CA ALA A 829 -5.61 29.53 -5.59
C ALA A 829 -6.00 28.05 -5.64
N PHE A 830 -6.77 27.59 -4.64
CA PHE A 830 -6.95 26.15 -4.36
C PHE A 830 -8.01 25.45 -5.21
N VAL A 831 -8.29 25.99 -6.40
CA VAL A 831 -9.38 25.51 -7.23
C VAL A 831 -8.92 24.42 -8.19
N PHE A 832 -7.64 24.43 -8.56
CA PHE A 832 -7.08 23.50 -9.53
C PHE A 832 -6.44 22.30 -8.84
N THR A 833 -6.86 21.10 -9.25
CA THR A 833 -6.30 19.82 -8.79
C THR A 833 -5.66 19.09 -9.95
N CYS A 834 -4.46 18.58 -9.72
CA CYS A 834 -3.72 17.74 -10.66
C CYS A 834 -3.85 16.26 -10.30
N PHE A 835 -4.18 15.46 -11.31
CA PHE A 835 -4.16 14.00 -11.31
C PHE A 835 -3.08 13.50 -12.26
N GLY A 836 -2.08 12.79 -11.77
CA GLY A 836 -0.88 12.40 -12.52
C GLY A 836 0.39 12.78 -11.77
N ASN A 837 1.54 12.60 -12.41
CA ASN A 837 2.84 12.84 -11.77
C ASN A 837 3.16 14.33 -11.65
N GLY A 838 3.55 14.76 -10.46
CA GLY A 838 3.95 16.13 -10.15
C GLY A 838 5.26 16.57 -10.82
N ASP A 839 6.14 15.63 -11.15
CA ASP A 839 7.41 15.86 -11.84
C ASP A 839 7.25 16.04 -13.36
N LEU A 840 6.02 15.93 -13.89
CA LEU A 840 5.72 16.06 -15.31
C LEU A 840 6.23 17.38 -15.89
N LYS A 841 6.97 17.30 -17.00
CA LYS A 841 7.49 18.44 -17.78
C LYS A 841 7.11 18.29 -19.25
N ILE A 842 7.19 19.40 -19.99
CA ILE A 842 7.04 19.41 -21.45
C ILE A 842 8.39 19.69 -22.10
N GLU A 843 8.80 18.81 -23.00
CA GLU A 843 10.01 18.97 -23.81
C GLU A 843 9.62 19.44 -25.21
N THR A 844 9.94 20.70 -25.51
CA THR A 844 9.77 21.28 -26.84
C THR A 844 10.90 20.80 -27.76
N ASN A 845 10.59 20.36 -28.97
CA ASN A 845 11.62 20.13 -29.98
C ASN A 845 12.29 21.48 -30.29
N ASP A 846 13.53 21.66 -29.82
CA ASP A 846 14.35 22.83 -30.14
C ASP A 846 14.74 22.76 -31.63
N HIS A 847 13.81 23.09 -32.51
CA HIS A 847 14.06 23.37 -33.93
C HIS A 847 14.01 24.89 -34.13
N ASN A 848 15.05 25.56 -33.63
CA ASN A 848 15.49 26.87 -34.10
C ASN A 848 16.91 26.75 -34.66
#